data_AF-A0A6P4ZF56-F1
#
_entry.id   AF-A0A6P4ZF56-F1
#
_cell.length_a   1.000
_cell.length_b   1.000
_cell.length_c   1.000
_cell.angle_alpha   90.00
_cell.angle_beta   90.00
_cell.angle_gamma   90.00
#
_symmetry.space_group_name_H-M   'P 1'
#
loop_
_entity.id
_entity.type
_entity.pdbx_description
1 polymer ?
#
loop_
_entity_poly.entity_id
_entity_poly.type
_entity_poly.pdbx_seq_one_letter_code
_entity_poly.pdbx_strand_id
1 'polypeptide(L)'
;MRTWKVQFNGLMRLTESPRTDVTKEEGRLVHVKFSFMWSAYTLPFNFDTDIHPRAIARAMAIEKWNKQFFQDLRSSHQTHYNQWGQLWGGLHIEGHEERHVRLKGYRDHSFGVRDWGFMYRYIVHFAYLEDGSCLQVATVCFPTTMSDLRTGYVFTPNGKMQAVSDVDLVLSSIGEDGNMPHNYSFSFVAGGKKYDVHVEIYCQSTWYNGLQWESRVHERLANFTVNGLSGWGVCEFNYKNTTGCPLPPRESRPQQPLPDITSTHRKLLVLSLSSPVCRCTELVGGKGGSLATLTALQSKGTMFKVPSGFCVTMAAMELQLKSHPTLKSKLEELKQISCTGQVEALQEICQSVGEMFTSVALAPEVREAIQAELGNPSDSQFAVRSSAIGEDTEEMSAAGQMITELGVRGLDQICDSVQKCWASLYGFPAVQYRRQHGQPIGSSMAVVVQEMVPAEVAGVLFTQHPVTGHPGKMVINANYGLGESVVSGESHPDTITLSRSVDGSCQVEGVDLGSKTQQVVPLDEGGTEVQEVTSAQSEKCCLSNNTAVQLGHIAVQVEEAYDGPQDIEWALSQDTVYLLQARPITTFGIESEWELMHEFDAPLSSEKEISTTSNIAEMMPGAVTPLTASTFSRAIEYGLQNIAASVGVRTRQPYFKKMGLCLGHMFINMHNVAEIYEQHVSLADKRVAEMSLVGRCLEELTMDDIIEYHGKSSVWRRIVHSFNFVKHLYTSKHKIQQLEQTLTTYSIHRHDNAMAMYQEINERLPECYQAWADHMSYGARSAAWSTVLMMVLSQGGREWTIQHFSDMAHFYVNCEQVTSADVPDALEKLAVKLIEEGHKDRLISMSPQEATAWLLGDDSGSSGQLFQTFLELHGHRCLREAELREMSWRADPAKVVLTIQSMLRNNQIASKKEPFNFDEAVKKIKSPITMAGRYILKWTLPYARQGVMEREQSKSAAVKMADHFKQAYWYLASLMVAEGRLPEEDLLFFLTHQEIGTLLHSRSAVLVAKALRRRRILPKQMSLKFPEICHGHPEPIEVGALPVSGSDLVLKGMPVSHGTVTAPARVVTRLEDAGTIQAGEILIVQSTDIGWSPYFPLLSGLVTELGGLISHGAVVAREYGLPCVVSVKHATAMFQTGDLVLLNGTEGSVRKLNPNNQ
;
A
#
# COMPACT_ATOMS: atom_id res chain seq x y z
N MET A 1 -0.56 -12.05 -1.13
CA MET A 1 -0.94 -12.40 0.25
C MET A 1 -2.33 -11.84 0.49
N ARG A 2 -3.18 -12.56 1.22
CA ARG A 2 -4.43 -11.99 1.69
C ARG A 2 -4.10 -11.16 2.93
N THR A 3 -4.15 -9.86 2.80
CA THR A 3 -4.05 -8.91 3.90
C THR A 3 -5.46 -8.50 4.30
N TRP A 4 -5.70 -8.33 5.61
CA TRP A 4 -7.01 -7.99 6.14
C TRP A 4 -6.87 -6.77 7.03
N LYS A 5 -7.76 -5.80 6.85
CA LYS A 5 -7.89 -4.68 7.77
C LYS A 5 -8.95 -5.05 8.81
N VAL A 6 -8.61 -4.92 10.09
CA VAL A 6 -9.50 -5.16 11.22
C VAL A 6 -9.63 -3.84 11.98
N GLN A 7 -10.83 -3.28 11.96
CA GLN A 7 -11.11 -2.00 12.60
C GLN A 7 -12.18 -2.16 13.66
N PHE A 8 -12.03 -1.41 14.74
CA PHE A 8 -13.04 -1.27 15.77
C PHE A 8 -13.06 0.17 16.23
N ASN A 9 -14.26 0.70 16.42
CA ASN A 9 -14.50 2.01 17.00
C ASN A 9 -15.76 1.90 17.86
N GLY A 10 -15.60 1.77 19.17
CA GLY A 10 -16.69 1.32 20.04
C GLY A 10 -16.42 1.56 21.51
N LEU A 11 -17.44 1.36 22.34
CA LEU A 11 -17.26 1.30 23.79
C LEU A 11 -16.90 -0.12 24.20
N MET A 12 -15.83 -0.28 24.98
CA MET A 12 -15.45 -1.53 25.64
C MET A 12 -15.50 -1.35 27.14
N ARG A 13 -15.67 -2.46 27.88
CA ARG A 13 -15.69 -2.45 29.34
C ARG A 13 -14.27 -2.61 29.88
N LEU A 14 -13.81 -1.63 30.65
CA LEU A 14 -12.53 -1.69 31.34
C LEU A 14 -12.66 -2.55 32.60
N THR A 15 -11.82 -3.59 32.71
CA THR A 15 -11.75 -4.47 33.89
C THR A 15 -10.39 -4.29 34.58
N GLU A 16 -10.40 -4.10 35.89
CA GLU A 16 -9.16 -3.90 36.67
C GLU A 16 -8.44 -5.24 36.99
N SER A 17 -9.12 -6.37 36.81
CA SER A 17 -8.58 -7.71 37.06
C SER A 17 -8.77 -8.61 35.83
N PRO A 18 -7.69 -9.08 35.20
CA PRO A 18 -7.76 -10.04 34.10
C PRO A 18 -8.04 -11.47 34.59
N ARG A 19 -8.79 -11.64 35.69
CA ARG A 19 -8.98 -12.94 36.38
C ARG A 19 -10.41 -13.25 36.82
N THR A 20 -11.36 -12.32 36.70
CA THR A 20 -12.75 -12.52 37.15
C THR A 20 -13.73 -12.68 35.99
N ASP A 21 -14.73 -13.55 36.18
CA ASP A 21 -15.88 -13.65 35.27
C ASP A 21 -16.63 -12.31 35.28
N VAL A 22 -16.66 -11.63 34.13
CA VAL A 22 -17.27 -10.30 34.01
C VAL A 22 -18.79 -10.44 34.11
N THR A 23 -19.37 -10.01 35.22
CA THR A 23 -20.83 -9.80 35.32
C THR A 23 -21.20 -8.48 34.61
N LYS A 24 -22.49 -8.30 34.23
CA LYS A 24 -22.96 -7.11 33.49
C LYS A 24 -22.66 -5.76 34.18
N GLU A 25 -22.40 -5.77 35.49
CA GLU A 25 -22.37 -4.59 36.34
C GLU A 25 -20.94 -4.11 36.69
N GLU A 26 -19.91 -4.90 36.44
CA GLU A 26 -18.54 -4.57 36.86
C GLU A 26 -17.71 -3.94 35.73
N GLY A 27 -17.33 -2.67 35.86
CA GLY A 27 -16.32 -2.01 35.01
C GLY A 27 -16.86 -0.83 34.19
N ARG A 28 -16.04 0.24 34.10
CA ARG A 28 -16.33 1.47 33.36
C ARG A 28 -16.31 1.22 31.85
N LEU A 29 -17.29 1.76 31.11
CA LEU A 29 -17.20 1.79 29.65
C LEU A 29 -16.20 2.87 29.22
N VAL A 30 -15.29 2.49 28.33
CA VAL A 30 -14.26 3.36 27.77
C VAL A 30 -14.30 3.27 26.25
N HIS A 31 -14.09 4.39 25.58
CA HIS A 31 -13.95 4.39 24.13
C HIS A 31 -12.62 3.73 23.71
N VAL A 32 -12.74 2.73 22.86
CA VAL A 32 -11.61 2.01 22.26
C VAL A 32 -11.71 2.12 20.75
N LYS A 33 -10.60 2.49 20.14
CA LYS A 33 -10.44 2.54 18.70
C LYS A 33 -9.17 1.78 18.33
N PHE A 34 -9.27 0.84 17.40
CA PHE A 34 -8.09 0.24 16.80
C PHE A 34 -8.28 0.03 15.31
N SER A 35 -7.16 0.12 14.58
CA SER A 35 -7.10 -0.22 13.17
C SER A 35 -5.85 -1.04 12.93
N PHE A 36 -6.04 -2.34 12.70
CA PHE A 36 -4.97 -3.29 12.54
C PHE A 36 -4.93 -3.87 11.13
N MET A 37 -3.73 -4.03 10.60
CA MET A 37 -3.43 -4.78 9.40
C MET A 37 -2.96 -6.18 9.79
N TRP A 38 -3.62 -7.21 9.28
CA TRP A 38 -3.22 -8.59 9.44
C TRP A 38 -2.65 -9.12 8.12
N SER A 39 -1.46 -9.73 8.18
CA SER A 39 -0.87 -10.44 7.04
C SER A 39 -0.33 -11.81 7.44
N ALA A 40 -0.69 -12.83 6.65
CA ALA A 40 -0.21 -14.19 6.84
C ALA A 40 1.26 -14.38 6.42
N TYR A 41 1.99 -15.17 7.21
CA TYR A 41 3.33 -15.67 6.85
C TYR A 41 3.39 -17.21 6.72
N THR A 42 2.33 -17.94 7.08
CA THR A 42 2.22 -19.39 6.84
C THR A 42 1.17 -19.75 5.78
N LEU A 43 1.24 -20.98 5.28
CA LEU A 43 0.10 -21.61 4.59
C LEU A 43 -1.07 -21.80 5.57
N PRO A 44 -2.33 -21.82 5.08
CA PRO A 44 -3.45 -22.26 5.89
C PRO A 44 -3.33 -23.77 6.17
N PHE A 45 -3.66 -24.18 7.39
CA PHE A 45 -3.92 -25.58 7.75
C PHE A 45 -5.42 -25.83 7.62
N ASN A 46 -5.82 -26.60 6.61
CA ASN A 46 -7.21 -26.96 6.37
C ASN A 46 -7.55 -28.27 7.09
N PHE A 47 -8.48 -28.22 8.03
CA PHE A 47 -8.86 -29.39 8.83
C PHE A 47 -9.53 -30.51 7.99
N ASP A 48 -9.99 -30.20 6.78
CA ASP A 48 -10.60 -31.19 5.89
C ASP A 48 -9.55 -32.03 5.15
N THR A 49 -8.35 -31.48 4.91
CA THR A 49 -7.33 -32.10 4.03
C THR A 49 -5.99 -32.37 4.70
N ASP A 50 -5.66 -31.61 5.75
CA ASP A 50 -4.29 -31.56 6.27
C ASP A 50 -4.11 -32.29 7.60
N ILE A 51 -5.21 -32.74 8.23
CA ILE A 51 -5.13 -33.60 9.42
C ILE A 51 -4.40 -34.90 9.08
N HIS A 52 -3.51 -35.32 9.98
CA HIS A 52 -2.78 -36.56 9.78
C HIS A 52 -3.74 -37.76 9.72
N PRO A 53 -3.68 -38.62 8.68
CA PRO A 53 -4.63 -39.73 8.52
C PRO A 53 -4.70 -40.68 9.72
N ARG A 54 -3.58 -40.88 10.42
CA ARG A 54 -3.53 -41.69 11.66
C ARG A 54 -4.39 -41.11 12.79
N ALA A 55 -4.45 -39.78 12.93
CA ALA A 55 -5.26 -39.13 13.97
C ALA A 55 -6.75 -39.41 13.73
N ILE A 56 -7.21 -39.23 12.48
CA ILE A 56 -8.60 -39.53 12.07
C ILE A 56 -8.89 -41.02 12.25
N ALA A 57 -8.01 -41.90 11.74
CA ALA A 57 -8.21 -43.35 11.83
C ALA A 57 -8.33 -43.83 13.29
N ARG A 58 -7.51 -43.27 14.20
CA ARG A 58 -7.58 -43.56 15.64
C ARG A 58 -8.91 -43.09 16.24
N ALA A 59 -9.32 -41.85 15.96
CA ALA A 59 -10.57 -41.29 16.48
C ALA A 59 -11.79 -42.08 15.98
N MET A 60 -11.82 -42.46 14.70
CA MET A 60 -12.93 -43.24 14.14
C MET A 60 -12.95 -44.71 14.62
N ALA A 61 -11.80 -45.29 14.96
CA ALA A 61 -11.70 -46.70 15.36
C ALA A 61 -12.33 -47.00 16.73
N ILE A 62 -12.50 -45.98 17.58
CA ILE A 62 -13.14 -46.13 18.91
C ILE A 62 -14.65 -45.90 18.87
N GLU A 63 -15.18 -45.38 17.76
CA GLU A 63 -16.61 -45.08 17.61
C GLU A 63 -17.44 -46.31 17.27
N LYS A 64 -18.72 -46.28 17.65
CA LYS A 64 -19.67 -47.33 17.29
C LYS A 64 -20.19 -47.12 15.87
N TRP A 65 -19.66 -47.89 14.92
CA TRP A 65 -20.08 -47.81 13.51
C TRP A 65 -21.51 -48.32 13.32
N ASN A 66 -22.42 -47.40 12.98
CA ASN A 66 -23.82 -47.68 12.70
C ASN A 66 -24.35 -46.68 11.65
N LYS A 67 -25.58 -46.87 11.18
CA LYS A 67 -26.17 -46.00 10.14
C LYS A 67 -26.24 -44.53 10.58
N GLN A 68 -26.60 -44.27 11.83
CA GLN A 68 -26.69 -42.91 12.38
C GLN A 68 -25.32 -42.23 12.39
N PHE A 69 -24.27 -42.92 12.85
CA PHE A 69 -22.90 -42.40 12.83
C PHE A 69 -22.48 -41.91 11.43
N PHE A 70 -22.71 -42.71 10.39
CA PHE A 70 -22.37 -42.30 9.01
C PHE A 70 -23.30 -41.23 8.44
N GLN A 71 -24.51 -41.06 8.98
CA GLN A 71 -25.40 -39.94 8.65
C GLN A 71 -24.89 -38.66 9.32
N ASP A 72 -24.57 -38.72 10.61
CA ASP A 72 -24.06 -37.59 11.39
C ASP A 72 -22.72 -37.10 10.82
N LEU A 73 -21.84 -38.00 10.37
CA LEU A 73 -20.58 -37.65 9.70
C LEU A 73 -20.81 -36.82 8.42
N ARG A 74 -21.93 -37.01 7.72
CA ARG A 74 -22.27 -36.24 6.51
C ARG A 74 -22.89 -34.89 6.82
N SER A 75 -23.63 -34.77 7.92
CA SER A 75 -24.40 -33.57 8.25
C SER A 75 -23.73 -32.63 9.25
N SER A 76 -22.79 -33.13 10.06
CA SER A 76 -22.19 -32.39 11.19
C SER A 76 -20.79 -31.84 10.88
N HIS A 77 -20.39 -31.85 9.60
CA HIS A 77 -19.07 -31.39 9.17
C HIS A 77 -18.94 -29.86 9.24
N GLN A 78 -17.79 -29.36 9.69
CA GLN A 78 -17.49 -27.94 9.80
C GLN A 78 -16.18 -27.62 9.09
N THR A 79 -16.26 -27.10 7.86
CA THR A 79 -15.08 -26.65 7.12
C THR A 79 -14.51 -25.39 7.74
N HIS A 80 -13.24 -25.45 8.15
CA HIS A 80 -12.49 -24.30 8.68
C HIS A 80 -10.99 -24.47 8.42
N TYR A 81 -10.24 -23.37 8.51
CA TYR A 81 -8.79 -23.39 8.44
C TYR A 81 -8.16 -22.45 9.47
N ASN A 82 -6.96 -22.82 9.92
CA ASN A 82 -6.11 -21.96 10.75
C ASN A 82 -4.95 -21.39 9.92
N GLN A 83 -4.56 -20.14 10.19
CA GLN A 83 -3.42 -19.53 9.53
C GLN A 83 -2.65 -18.59 10.46
N TRP A 84 -1.34 -18.70 10.49
CA TRP A 84 -0.47 -17.82 11.28
C TRP A 84 -0.06 -16.58 10.49
N GLY A 85 0.03 -15.47 11.20
CA GLY A 85 0.30 -14.17 10.63
C GLY A 85 0.75 -13.16 11.67
N GLN A 86 0.89 -11.93 11.22
CA GLN A 86 1.25 -10.80 12.06
C GLN A 86 0.14 -9.75 11.94
N LEU A 87 -0.20 -9.16 13.08
CA LEU A 87 -1.15 -8.06 13.21
C LEU A 87 -0.37 -6.81 13.62
N TRP A 88 -0.57 -5.66 12.96
CA TRP A 88 0.06 -4.40 13.36
C TRP A 88 -0.86 -3.21 13.14
N GLY A 89 -0.76 -2.19 13.99
CA GLY A 89 -1.61 -1.01 13.89
C GLY A 89 -1.71 -0.19 15.16
N GLY A 90 -2.51 0.88 15.08
CA GLY A 90 -2.76 1.79 16.19
C GLY A 90 -3.89 1.29 17.10
N LEU A 91 -3.69 1.46 18.40
CA LEU A 91 -4.64 1.20 19.47
C LEU A 91 -4.76 2.46 20.33
N HIS A 92 -5.98 2.98 20.39
CA HIS A 92 -6.38 4.08 21.26
C HIS A 92 -7.38 3.56 22.29
N ILE A 93 -7.10 3.85 23.56
CA ILE A 93 -8.00 3.59 24.70
C ILE A 93 -8.18 4.93 25.41
N GLU A 94 -9.42 5.34 25.62
CA GLU A 94 -9.76 6.58 26.30
C GLU A 94 -9.03 6.72 27.65
N GLY A 95 -8.36 7.86 27.85
CA GLY A 95 -7.54 8.12 29.04
C GLY A 95 -6.11 7.57 28.96
N HIS A 96 -5.72 6.95 27.84
CA HIS A 96 -4.37 6.47 27.59
C HIS A 96 -3.79 7.05 26.29
N GLU A 97 -2.46 7.13 26.23
CA GLU A 97 -1.77 7.48 24.99
C GLU A 97 -2.01 6.42 23.91
N GLU A 98 -2.13 6.87 22.65
CA GLU A 98 -2.21 5.98 21.51
C GLU A 98 -0.92 5.16 21.37
N ARG A 99 -1.04 3.86 21.14
CA ARG A 99 0.08 2.94 20.98
C ARG A 99 -0.01 2.23 19.64
N HIS A 100 1.13 2.08 18.98
CA HIS A 100 1.25 1.20 17.83
C HIS A 100 1.83 -0.13 18.29
N VAL A 101 1.12 -1.22 17.98
CA VAL A 101 1.53 -2.57 18.39
C VAL A 101 1.77 -3.43 17.17
N ARG A 102 2.65 -4.42 17.33
CA ARG A 102 2.90 -5.48 16.35
C ARG A 102 2.90 -6.82 17.07
N LEU A 103 1.96 -7.67 16.73
CA LEU A 103 1.66 -8.90 17.44
C LEU A 103 1.74 -10.08 16.47
N LYS A 104 2.39 -11.17 16.89
CA LYS A 104 2.22 -12.47 16.22
C LYS A 104 0.85 -13.01 16.60
N GLY A 105 0.15 -13.60 15.65
CA GLY A 105 -1.19 -14.13 15.89
C GLY A 105 -1.55 -15.24 14.93
N TYR A 106 -2.63 -15.92 15.25
CA TYR A 106 -3.27 -16.83 14.33
C TYR A 106 -4.66 -16.31 14.00
N ARG A 107 -5.20 -16.81 12.90
CA ARG A 107 -6.57 -16.61 12.48
C ARG A 107 -7.22 -17.97 12.29
N ASP A 108 -8.31 -18.22 13.01
CA ASP A 108 -9.28 -19.27 12.70
C ASP A 108 -10.35 -18.68 11.77
N HIS A 109 -10.67 -19.40 10.70
CA HIS A 109 -11.72 -19.02 9.75
C HIS A 109 -12.63 -20.21 9.46
N SER A 110 -13.88 -20.10 9.87
CA SER A 110 -14.94 -21.07 9.59
C SER A 110 -15.80 -20.63 8.40
N PHE A 111 -16.21 -21.58 7.55
CA PHE A 111 -17.16 -21.32 6.46
C PHE A 111 -18.58 -21.58 6.94
N GLY A 112 -19.45 -20.57 6.85
CA GLY A 112 -20.84 -20.66 7.32
C GLY A 112 -20.98 -20.53 8.84
N VAL A 113 -22.15 -20.90 9.36
CA VAL A 113 -22.42 -20.86 10.81
C VAL A 113 -21.80 -22.09 11.47
N ARG A 114 -20.88 -21.88 12.40
CA ARG A 114 -20.28 -22.94 13.21
C ARG A 114 -21.27 -23.35 14.30
N ASP A 115 -21.75 -24.60 14.26
CA ASP A 115 -22.64 -25.14 15.30
C ASP A 115 -21.81 -25.60 16.51
N TRP A 116 -21.80 -24.77 17.54
CA TRP A 116 -21.09 -25.05 18.79
C TRP A 116 -21.77 -26.13 19.64
N GLY A 117 -23.03 -26.48 19.37
CA GLY A 117 -23.78 -27.52 20.07
C GLY A 117 -23.24 -28.94 19.86
N PHE A 118 -22.49 -29.16 18.79
CA PHE A 118 -21.79 -30.44 18.52
C PHE A 118 -20.54 -30.64 19.36
N MET A 119 -19.96 -29.57 19.93
CA MET A 119 -18.77 -29.68 20.77
C MET A 119 -19.17 -29.96 22.22
N TYR A 120 -18.69 -31.07 22.77
CA TYR A 120 -18.84 -31.34 24.19
C TYR A 120 -17.74 -30.67 25.00
N ARG A 121 -16.50 -30.87 24.57
CA ARG A 121 -15.30 -30.40 25.27
C ARG A 121 -14.11 -30.35 24.33
N TYR A 122 -13.22 -29.37 24.50
CA TYR A 122 -11.89 -29.42 23.90
C TYR A 122 -10.84 -28.73 24.74
N ILE A 123 -9.58 -29.09 24.49
CA ILE A 123 -8.42 -28.31 24.89
C ILE A 123 -7.59 -28.06 23.64
N VAL A 124 -7.26 -26.79 23.39
CA VAL A 124 -6.40 -26.38 22.27
C VAL A 124 -5.25 -25.53 22.80
N HIS A 125 -4.07 -25.76 22.28
CA HIS A 125 -2.85 -24.99 22.57
C HIS A 125 -2.38 -24.33 21.29
N PHE A 126 -2.16 -23.03 21.33
CA PHE A 126 -1.48 -22.27 20.30
C PHE A 126 -0.19 -21.72 20.91
N ALA A 127 0.96 -22.02 20.31
CA ALA A 127 2.23 -21.51 20.81
C ALA A 127 3.09 -21.00 19.65
N TYR A 128 3.74 -19.85 19.88
CA TYR A 128 4.80 -19.30 19.07
C TYR A 128 6.10 -19.37 19.87
N LEU A 129 7.15 -19.96 19.30
CA LEU A 129 8.44 -20.19 19.95
C LEU A 129 9.48 -19.15 19.50
N GLU A 130 10.52 -18.95 20.31
CA GLU A 130 11.59 -17.97 20.05
C GLU A 130 12.38 -18.20 18.74
N ASP A 131 12.39 -19.43 18.23
CA ASP A 131 13.02 -19.75 16.94
C ASP A 131 12.14 -19.34 15.73
N GLY A 132 10.86 -18.99 15.95
CA GLY A 132 9.86 -18.71 14.93
C GLY A 132 8.97 -19.91 14.59
N SER A 133 9.17 -21.06 15.23
CA SER A 133 8.25 -22.20 15.12
C SER A 133 6.91 -21.82 15.73
N CYS A 134 5.81 -22.19 15.06
CA CYS A 134 4.48 -22.06 15.63
C CYS A 134 3.73 -23.39 15.57
N LEU A 135 2.94 -23.67 16.59
CA LEU A 135 2.24 -24.94 16.71
C LEU A 135 0.81 -24.75 17.21
N GLN A 136 -0.04 -25.68 16.78
CA GLN A 136 -1.34 -25.90 17.35
C GLN A 136 -1.47 -27.36 17.71
N VAL A 137 -1.91 -27.66 18.93
CA VAL A 137 -2.20 -29.04 19.35
C VAL A 137 -3.56 -29.05 20.04
N ALA A 138 -4.39 -30.01 19.70
CA ALA A 138 -5.75 -30.09 20.21
C ALA A 138 -6.17 -31.51 20.55
N THR A 139 -6.95 -31.64 21.62
CA THR A 139 -7.79 -32.81 21.87
C THR A 139 -9.24 -32.34 21.95
N VAL A 140 -10.09 -32.90 21.10
CA VAL A 140 -11.47 -32.45 20.87
C VAL A 140 -12.45 -33.61 21.01
N CYS A 141 -13.58 -33.38 21.67
CA CYS A 141 -14.68 -34.33 21.81
C CYS A 141 -15.91 -33.81 21.07
N PHE A 142 -16.24 -34.48 19.96
CA PHE A 142 -17.48 -34.36 19.22
C PHE A 142 -18.31 -35.64 19.42
N PRO A 143 -19.22 -35.72 20.40
CA PRO A 143 -19.91 -36.97 20.72
C PRO A 143 -20.67 -37.62 19.57
N THR A 144 -21.06 -36.85 18.55
CA THR A 144 -21.80 -37.33 17.38
C THR A 144 -20.91 -37.90 16.28
N THR A 145 -19.63 -37.52 16.22
CA THR A 145 -18.73 -37.89 15.12
C THR A 145 -17.38 -38.43 15.56
N MET A 146 -16.71 -37.81 16.52
CA MET A 146 -15.38 -38.20 17.00
C MET A 146 -15.24 -37.83 18.48
N SER A 147 -15.44 -38.79 19.37
CA SER A 147 -15.41 -38.59 20.82
C SER A 147 -14.02 -38.31 21.40
N ASP A 148 -12.95 -38.72 20.70
CA ASP A 148 -11.54 -38.41 21.03
C ASP A 148 -10.72 -38.14 19.76
N LEU A 149 -10.80 -36.91 19.24
CA LEU A 149 -9.96 -36.45 18.14
C LEU A 149 -8.74 -35.70 18.68
N ARG A 150 -7.57 -36.30 18.53
CA ARG A 150 -6.27 -35.71 18.88
C ARG A 150 -5.56 -35.28 17.62
N THR A 151 -5.34 -33.98 17.45
CA THR A 151 -4.87 -33.41 16.18
C THR A 151 -4.03 -32.17 16.40
N GLY A 152 -3.53 -31.62 15.31
CA GLY A 152 -2.83 -30.35 15.28
C GLY A 152 -1.72 -30.33 14.24
N TYR A 153 -0.82 -29.37 14.38
CA TYR A 153 0.30 -29.18 13.47
C TYR A 153 1.44 -28.39 14.11
N VAL A 154 2.62 -28.49 13.51
CA VAL A 154 3.77 -27.62 13.74
C VAL A 154 4.19 -27.01 12.41
N PHE A 155 4.35 -25.70 12.38
CA PHE A 155 5.13 -25.00 11.37
C PHE A 155 6.51 -24.72 11.94
N THR A 156 7.55 -25.13 11.21
CA THR A 156 8.92 -24.70 11.48
C THR A 156 9.15 -23.27 10.97
N PRO A 157 10.25 -22.58 11.36
CA PRO A 157 10.49 -21.18 10.99
C PRO A 157 10.50 -20.94 9.46
N ASN A 158 10.89 -21.95 8.68
CA ASN A 158 10.83 -21.92 7.21
C ASN A 158 9.46 -22.24 6.59
N GLY A 159 8.38 -22.22 7.38
CA GLY A 159 7.01 -22.41 6.91
C GLY A 159 6.66 -23.85 6.53
N LYS A 160 7.51 -24.85 6.84
CA LYS A 160 7.17 -26.26 6.60
C LYS A 160 6.16 -26.75 7.63
N MET A 161 4.99 -27.14 7.14
CA MET A 161 3.90 -27.71 7.93
C MET A 161 4.13 -29.20 8.20
N GLN A 162 3.92 -29.63 9.45
CA GLN A 162 3.94 -31.02 9.87
C GLN A 162 2.69 -31.31 10.72
N ALA A 163 1.77 -32.11 10.19
CA ALA A 163 0.59 -32.52 10.93
C ALA A 163 0.96 -33.43 12.12
N VAL A 164 0.26 -33.24 13.23
CA VAL A 164 0.40 -34.04 14.44
C VAL A 164 -0.26 -35.40 14.22
N SER A 165 0.51 -36.45 14.48
CA SER A 165 0.12 -37.84 14.25
C SER A 165 -0.29 -38.57 15.54
N ASP A 166 0.17 -38.08 16.69
CA ASP A 166 -0.12 -38.64 18.00
C ASP A 166 0.04 -37.58 19.10
N VAL A 167 -0.76 -37.68 20.16
CA VAL A 167 -0.77 -36.77 21.32
C VAL A 167 -1.11 -37.57 22.58
N ASP A 168 -0.36 -37.39 23.66
CA ASP A 168 -0.61 -38.04 24.96
C ASP A 168 -1.58 -37.26 25.87
N LEU A 169 -1.99 -36.06 25.47
CA LEU A 169 -2.99 -35.23 26.15
C LEU A 169 -4.40 -35.83 26.04
N VAL A 170 -4.89 -36.39 27.15
CA VAL A 170 -6.23 -36.98 27.25
C VAL A 170 -7.17 -36.01 27.97
N LEU A 171 -8.36 -35.75 27.43
CA LEU A 171 -9.32 -34.83 28.05
C LEU A 171 -9.62 -35.21 29.51
N SER A 172 -9.96 -36.48 29.78
CA SER A 172 -10.34 -36.92 31.12
C SER A 172 -9.27 -36.76 32.20
N SER A 173 -7.99 -36.55 31.83
CA SER A 173 -6.90 -36.39 32.81
C SER A 173 -6.57 -34.93 33.14
N ILE A 174 -7.18 -33.95 32.46
CA ILE A 174 -6.85 -32.53 32.64
C ILE A 174 -8.10 -31.69 32.51
N GLY A 175 -8.36 -30.76 33.44
CA GLY A 175 -9.48 -29.83 33.30
C GLY A 175 -10.87 -30.45 33.34
N GLU A 176 -11.03 -31.70 33.77
CA GLU A 176 -12.36 -32.29 33.97
C GLU A 176 -13.12 -31.48 35.04
N ASP A 177 -14.45 -31.39 34.90
CA ASP A 177 -15.34 -30.62 35.79
C ASP A 177 -15.04 -29.11 35.90
N GLY A 178 -14.21 -28.55 35.01
CA GLY A 178 -13.81 -27.14 35.03
C GLY A 178 -12.56 -26.85 35.88
N ASN A 179 -11.94 -27.86 36.49
CA ASN A 179 -10.73 -27.71 37.30
C ASN A 179 -9.45 -27.64 36.43
N MET A 180 -9.20 -26.49 35.82
CA MET A 180 -8.07 -26.30 34.90
C MET A 180 -6.74 -26.05 35.64
N PRO A 181 -5.67 -26.84 35.40
CA PRO A 181 -4.40 -26.65 36.08
C PRO A 181 -3.66 -25.39 35.60
N HIS A 182 -2.89 -24.75 36.48
CA HIS A 182 -2.00 -23.64 36.10
C HIS A 182 -0.72 -24.11 35.42
N ASN A 183 -0.21 -25.28 35.79
CA ASN A 183 1.02 -25.86 35.27
C ASN A 183 0.80 -27.32 34.90
N TYR A 184 1.21 -27.73 33.70
CA TYR A 184 1.11 -29.12 33.24
C TYR A 184 2.03 -29.36 32.04
N SER A 185 2.22 -30.63 31.69
CA SER A 185 3.02 -31.03 30.54
C SER A 185 2.33 -32.12 29.74
N PHE A 186 2.63 -32.18 28.45
CA PHE A 186 2.18 -33.23 27.54
C PHE A 186 3.21 -33.39 26.41
N SER A 187 3.10 -34.48 25.65
CA SER A 187 3.92 -34.74 24.49
C SER A 187 3.09 -35.05 23.25
N PHE A 188 3.64 -34.73 22.09
CA PHE A 188 3.04 -35.06 20.80
C PHE A 188 4.09 -35.44 19.76
N VAL A 189 3.66 -36.04 18.64
CA VAL A 189 4.52 -36.44 17.53
C VAL A 189 4.08 -35.79 16.24
N ALA A 190 4.95 -34.98 15.63
CA ALA A 190 4.75 -34.36 14.33
C ALA A 190 5.98 -34.60 13.44
N GLY A 191 5.75 -34.96 12.17
CA GLY A 191 6.85 -35.20 11.21
C GLY A 191 7.87 -36.27 11.63
N GLY A 192 7.47 -37.21 12.50
CA GLY A 192 8.35 -38.26 13.04
C GLY A 192 9.21 -37.83 14.23
N LYS A 193 9.10 -36.59 14.72
CA LYS A 193 9.79 -36.07 15.89
C LYS A 193 8.83 -35.98 17.08
N LYS A 194 9.30 -36.36 18.28
CA LYS A 194 8.57 -36.16 19.54
C LYS A 194 8.83 -34.73 20.06
N TYR A 195 7.79 -34.09 20.57
CA TYR A 195 7.82 -32.78 21.20
C TYR A 195 7.28 -32.91 22.62
N ASP A 196 8.09 -32.56 23.61
CA ASP A 196 7.69 -32.46 25.01
C ASP A 196 7.37 -30.99 25.33
N VAL A 197 6.15 -30.73 25.77
CA VAL A 197 5.58 -29.39 26.01
C VAL A 197 5.33 -29.21 27.49
N HIS A 198 5.81 -28.08 28.03
CA HIS A 198 5.42 -27.57 29.34
C HIS A 198 4.63 -26.28 29.17
N VAL A 199 3.55 -26.14 29.94
CA VAL A 199 2.62 -25.02 29.89
C VAL A 199 2.53 -24.39 31.28
N GLU A 200 2.75 -23.07 31.35
CA GLU A 200 2.57 -22.25 32.56
C GLU A 200 1.59 -21.11 32.28
N ILE A 201 0.45 -21.11 32.97
CA ILE A 201 -0.63 -20.15 32.77
C ILE A 201 -0.49 -18.95 33.72
N TYR A 202 -0.46 -17.74 33.15
CA TYR A 202 -0.34 -16.50 33.94
C TYR A 202 -1.58 -15.58 33.87
N CYS A 203 -2.47 -15.77 32.88
CA CYS A 203 -3.68 -14.96 32.68
C CYS A 203 -4.85 -15.82 32.16
N GLN A 204 -6.11 -15.43 32.43
CA GLN A 204 -7.29 -16.12 31.93
C GLN A 204 -8.46 -15.18 31.64
N SER A 205 -9.26 -15.47 30.62
CA SER A 205 -10.56 -14.88 30.36
C SER A 205 -11.58 -15.98 30.08
N THR A 206 -12.87 -15.68 30.33
CA THR A 206 -13.98 -16.58 29.99
C THR A 206 -14.89 -15.87 29.01
N TRP A 207 -15.28 -16.55 27.94
CA TRP A 207 -16.24 -16.05 26.96
C TRP A 207 -17.15 -17.18 26.46
N TYR A 208 -18.22 -16.81 25.77
CA TYR A 208 -19.24 -17.74 25.30
C TYR A 208 -19.36 -17.68 23.79
N ASN A 209 -19.49 -18.85 23.18
CA ASN A 209 -19.58 -19.05 21.74
C ASN A 209 -20.91 -19.68 21.34
N GLY A 210 -21.35 -19.34 20.13
CA GLY A 210 -22.63 -19.77 19.56
C GLY A 210 -23.79 -18.84 19.88
N LEU A 211 -24.86 -18.92 19.07
CA LEU A 211 -25.99 -18.00 19.14
C LEU A 211 -26.78 -18.13 20.45
N GLN A 212 -26.76 -19.31 21.06
CA GLN A 212 -27.38 -19.60 22.36
C GLN A 212 -26.34 -19.80 23.47
N TRP A 213 -25.10 -19.34 23.24
CA TRP A 213 -23.97 -19.54 24.16
C TRP A 213 -23.76 -21.03 24.46
N GLU A 214 -23.84 -21.90 23.47
CA GLU A 214 -23.73 -23.35 23.59
C GLU A 214 -22.35 -23.82 24.07
N SER A 215 -21.34 -22.96 23.96
CA SER A 215 -19.95 -23.22 24.31
C SER A 215 -19.44 -22.15 25.29
N ARG A 216 -18.83 -22.58 26.40
CA ARG A 216 -18.11 -21.71 27.36
C ARG A 216 -16.62 -21.99 27.21
N VAL A 217 -15.87 -20.99 26.75
CA VAL A 217 -14.44 -21.08 26.46
C VAL A 217 -13.66 -20.28 27.50
N HIS A 218 -12.69 -20.93 28.13
CA HIS A 218 -11.69 -20.28 28.96
C HIS A 218 -10.40 -20.12 28.14
N GLU A 219 -10.12 -18.88 27.73
CA GLU A 219 -8.89 -18.50 27.05
C GLU A 219 -7.82 -18.16 28.09
N ARG A 220 -6.67 -18.81 28.02
CA ARG A 220 -5.64 -18.68 29.04
C ARG A 220 -4.30 -18.36 28.39
N LEU A 221 -3.73 -17.20 28.69
CA LEU A 221 -2.41 -16.84 28.19
C LEU A 221 -1.35 -17.65 28.94
N ALA A 222 -0.41 -18.21 28.19
CA ALA A 222 0.54 -19.18 28.69
C ALA A 222 1.97 -18.91 28.19
N ASN A 223 2.94 -19.19 29.07
CA ASN A 223 4.31 -19.45 28.67
C ASN A 223 4.41 -20.93 28.28
N PHE A 224 5.11 -21.21 27.19
CA PHE A 224 5.39 -22.54 26.70
C PHE A 224 6.88 -22.83 26.80
N THR A 225 7.24 -24.07 27.12
CA THR A 225 8.58 -24.60 26.89
C THR A 225 8.46 -25.89 26.10
N VAL A 226 9.01 -25.93 24.88
CA VAL A 226 8.88 -27.04 23.95
C VAL A 226 10.25 -27.58 23.60
N ASN A 227 10.57 -28.80 24.05
CA ASN A 227 11.92 -29.38 23.92
C ASN A 227 13.05 -28.44 24.39
N GLY A 228 12.78 -27.63 25.42
CA GLY A 228 13.73 -26.65 25.97
C GLY A 228 13.70 -25.26 25.30
N LEU A 229 12.92 -25.06 24.24
CA LEU A 229 12.71 -23.74 23.61
C LEU A 229 11.56 -22.99 24.29
N SER A 230 11.80 -21.75 24.66
CA SER A 230 10.78 -20.87 25.23
C SER A 230 9.84 -20.34 24.15
N GLY A 231 8.61 -20.03 24.56
CA GLY A 231 7.59 -19.45 23.70
C GLY A 231 6.38 -18.97 24.48
N TRP A 232 5.43 -18.40 23.77
CA TRP A 232 4.22 -17.79 24.34
C TRP A 232 3.00 -18.08 23.47
N GLY A 233 1.83 -18.08 24.08
CA GLY A 233 0.59 -18.20 23.33
C GLY A 233 -0.64 -18.38 24.20
N VAL A 234 -1.60 -19.15 23.72
CA VAL A 234 -2.94 -19.27 24.29
C VAL A 234 -3.31 -20.75 24.46
N CYS A 235 -3.91 -21.08 25.60
CA CYS A 235 -4.61 -22.33 25.84
C CYS A 235 -6.11 -22.07 25.92
N GLU A 236 -6.90 -22.75 25.10
CA GLU A 236 -8.35 -22.69 25.15
C GLU A 236 -8.90 -23.97 25.79
N PHE A 237 -9.71 -23.81 26.83
CA PHE A 237 -10.48 -24.89 27.44
C PHE A 237 -11.96 -24.63 27.21
N ASN A 238 -12.59 -25.43 26.35
CA ASN A 238 -14.00 -25.31 26.08
C ASN A 238 -14.82 -26.38 26.80
N TYR A 239 -15.97 -25.96 27.31
CA TYR A 239 -16.98 -26.80 27.91
C TYR A 239 -18.33 -26.47 27.29
N LYS A 240 -19.13 -27.51 27.00
CA LYS A 240 -20.53 -27.34 26.62
C LYS A 240 -21.27 -26.56 27.70
N ASN A 241 -21.98 -25.52 27.29
CA ASN A 241 -22.83 -24.73 28.17
C ASN A 241 -24.31 -25.03 27.89
N THR A 242 -25.05 -25.32 28.95
CA THR A 242 -26.47 -25.66 28.90
C THR A 242 -27.36 -24.59 29.55
N THR A 243 -26.75 -23.52 30.07
CA THR A 243 -27.47 -22.43 30.74
C THR A 243 -28.17 -21.49 29.76
N GLY A 244 -27.81 -21.53 28.48
CA GLY A 244 -28.35 -20.68 27.42
C GLY A 244 -27.80 -19.25 27.45
N CYS A 245 -28.15 -18.46 26.43
CA CYS A 245 -27.79 -17.04 26.38
C CYS A 245 -28.73 -16.25 27.30
N PRO A 246 -28.22 -15.53 28.32
CA PRO A 246 -29.03 -14.70 29.21
C PRO A 246 -29.47 -13.38 28.55
N LEU A 247 -29.02 -13.10 27.32
CA LEU A 247 -29.43 -11.95 26.53
C LEU A 247 -30.50 -12.40 25.53
N PRO A 248 -31.60 -11.63 25.37
CA PRO A 248 -32.47 -11.86 24.24
C PRO A 248 -31.66 -11.73 22.95
N PRO A 249 -31.94 -12.53 21.91
CA PRO A 249 -31.30 -12.37 20.61
C PRO A 249 -31.45 -10.90 20.18
N ARG A 250 -30.34 -10.24 19.84
CA ARG A 250 -30.43 -8.95 19.15
C ARG A 250 -31.10 -9.26 17.81
N GLU A 251 -32.34 -8.81 17.63
CA GLU A 251 -32.98 -8.89 16.32
C GLU A 251 -32.11 -8.11 15.34
N SER A 252 -31.49 -8.80 14.39
CA SER A 252 -30.94 -8.14 13.22
C SER A 252 -32.10 -7.50 12.49
N ARG A 253 -32.21 -6.18 12.56
CA ARG A 253 -33.24 -5.46 11.80
C ARG A 253 -32.77 -5.45 10.36
N PRO A 254 -33.41 -6.19 9.44
CA PRO A 254 -33.00 -6.16 8.04
C PRO A 254 -33.13 -4.71 7.55
N GLN A 255 -32.12 -4.21 6.85
CA GLN A 255 -32.26 -2.99 6.05
C GLN A 255 -33.53 -3.13 5.22
N GLN A 256 -34.37 -2.08 5.20
CA GLN A 256 -35.58 -2.14 4.40
C GLN A 256 -35.17 -2.36 2.94
N PRO A 257 -35.64 -3.41 2.26
CA PRO A 257 -35.27 -3.65 0.88
C PRO A 257 -35.66 -2.42 0.05
N LEU A 258 -34.73 -2.00 -0.81
CA LEU A 258 -35.01 -0.98 -1.80
C LEU A 258 -36.21 -1.45 -2.65
N PRO A 259 -37.12 -0.54 -3.02
CA PRO A 259 -38.27 -0.89 -3.85
C PRO A 259 -37.80 -1.33 -5.24
N ASP A 260 -38.46 -2.33 -5.83
CA ASP A 260 -38.20 -2.74 -7.20
C ASP A 260 -38.54 -1.60 -8.20
N ILE A 261 -37.54 -1.20 -8.99
CA ILE A 261 -37.67 -0.14 -9.98
C ILE A 261 -38.22 -0.72 -11.29
N THR A 262 -39.35 -0.21 -11.77
CA THR A 262 -39.92 -0.57 -13.08
C THR A 262 -39.49 0.43 -14.15
N SER A 263 -39.63 0.06 -15.42
CA SER A 263 -39.39 0.96 -16.57
C SER A 263 -40.34 2.17 -16.58
N THR A 264 -41.53 2.06 -15.97
CA THR A 264 -42.48 3.17 -15.80
C THR A 264 -41.97 4.16 -14.75
N HIS A 265 -41.44 3.67 -13.62
CA HIS A 265 -40.88 4.54 -12.58
C HIS A 265 -39.74 5.41 -13.11
N ARG A 266 -38.89 4.87 -13.99
CA ARG A 266 -37.77 5.61 -14.63
C ARG A 266 -38.21 6.76 -15.55
N LYS A 267 -39.50 6.86 -15.88
CA LYS A 267 -40.05 7.92 -16.76
C LYS A 267 -40.81 9.00 -16.00
N LEU A 268 -41.04 8.83 -14.69
CA LEU A 268 -41.76 9.81 -13.89
C LEU A 268 -40.90 11.07 -13.72
N LEU A 269 -41.44 12.23 -14.06
CA LEU A 269 -40.73 13.52 -14.00
C LEU A 269 -40.68 14.09 -12.57
N VAL A 270 -41.67 13.74 -11.74
CA VAL A 270 -41.79 14.15 -10.35
C VAL A 270 -42.18 12.95 -9.48
N LEU A 271 -41.62 12.88 -8.27
CA LEU A 271 -41.93 11.85 -7.27
C LEU A 271 -42.11 12.48 -5.88
N SER A 272 -43.27 12.29 -5.26
CA SER A 272 -43.49 12.65 -3.86
C SER A 272 -42.47 11.97 -2.93
N LEU A 273 -41.99 12.68 -1.90
CA LEU A 273 -41.12 12.10 -0.85
C LEU A 273 -41.81 10.95 -0.08
N SER A 274 -43.14 10.96 -0.04
CA SER A 274 -43.95 9.89 0.57
C SER A 274 -43.99 8.60 -0.26
N SER A 275 -43.62 8.66 -1.54
CA SER A 275 -43.62 7.50 -2.43
C SER A 275 -42.50 6.54 -2.04
N PRO A 276 -42.76 5.24 -1.85
CA PRO A 276 -41.73 4.26 -1.52
C PRO A 276 -40.57 4.25 -2.52
N VAL A 277 -40.87 4.47 -3.81
CA VAL A 277 -39.94 4.48 -4.95
C VAL A 277 -38.98 5.68 -4.91
N CYS A 278 -39.35 6.77 -4.22
CA CYS A 278 -38.51 7.95 -4.04
C CYS A 278 -37.27 7.65 -3.17
N ARG A 279 -37.20 6.51 -2.48
CA ARG A 279 -35.99 6.05 -1.78
C ARG A 279 -34.86 5.58 -2.71
N CYS A 280 -35.13 5.45 -4.01
CA CYS A 280 -34.11 5.03 -4.98
C CYS A 280 -33.25 6.22 -5.43
N THR A 281 -31.99 6.23 -5.00
CA THR A 281 -31.01 7.28 -5.31
C THR A 281 -30.69 7.40 -6.80
N GLU A 282 -30.89 6.34 -7.62
CA GLU A 282 -30.76 6.42 -9.08
C GLU A 282 -31.80 7.35 -9.73
N LEU A 283 -32.96 7.55 -9.09
CA LEU A 283 -34.05 8.38 -9.62
C LEU A 283 -34.03 9.81 -9.09
N VAL A 284 -33.62 10.00 -7.84
CA VAL A 284 -33.79 11.27 -7.11
C VAL A 284 -32.53 11.78 -6.40
N GLY A 285 -31.37 11.14 -6.60
CA GLY A 285 -30.12 11.51 -5.93
C GLY A 285 -30.04 11.12 -4.45
N GLY A 286 -28.90 11.39 -3.82
CA GLY A 286 -28.61 11.02 -2.43
C GLY A 286 -29.56 11.68 -1.42
N LYS A 287 -29.67 13.02 -1.46
CA LYS A 287 -30.57 13.79 -0.58
C LYS A 287 -32.04 13.41 -0.73
N GLY A 288 -32.54 13.30 -1.97
CA GLY A 288 -33.93 12.92 -2.21
C GLY A 288 -34.26 11.53 -1.65
N GLY A 289 -33.36 10.56 -1.87
CA GLY A 289 -33.53 9.20 -1.34
C GLY A 289 -33.45 9.13 0.19
N SER A 290 -32.56 9.91 0.80
CA SER A 290 -32.46 10.04 2.25
C SER A 290 -33.71 10.68 2.86
N LEU A 291 -34.20 11.79 2.29
CA LEU A 291 -35.43 12.44 2.75
C LEU A 291 -36.66 11.54 2.63
N ALA A 292 -36.79 10.78 1.54
CA ALA A 292 -37.84 9.78 1.39
C ALA A 292 -37.74 8.67 2.45
N THR A 293 -36.52 8.29 2.83
CA THR A 293 -36.27 7.32 3.90
C THR A 293 -36.67 7.88 5.27
N LEU A 294 -36.31 9.12 5.59
CA LEU A 294 -36.77 9.83 6.79
C LEU A 294 -38.30 9.96 6.83
N THR A 295 -38.93 10.28 5.69
CA THR A 295 -40.39 10.38 5.55
C THR A 295 -41.07 9.04 5.84
N ALA A 296 -40.49 7.94 5.34
CA ALA A 296 -40.97 6.59 5.64
C ALA A 296 -40.81 6.24 7.14
N LEU A 297 -39.76 6.71 7.80
CA LEU A 297 -39.58 6.53 9.25
C LEU A 297 -40.62 7.29 10.06
N GLN A 298 -40.93 8.54 9.68
CA GLN A 298 -41.97 9.35 10.34
C GLN A 298 -43.32 8.62 10.45
N SER A 299 -43.71 7.88 9.40
CA SER A 299 -44.99 7.15 9.34
C SER A 299 -45.14 6.05 10.41
N LYS A 300 -44.07 5.73 11.15
CA LYS A 300 -44.06 4.72 12.22
C LYS A 300 -44.26 5.30 13.64
N GLY A 301 -44.63 6.59 13.76
CA GLY A 301 -44.92 7.22 15.05
C GLY A 301 -43.67 7.75 15.78
N THR A 302 -42.75 8.38 15.04
CA THR A 302 -41.50 8.93 15.60
C THR A 302 -41.72 10.29 16.28
N MET A 303 -40.67 10.78 16.98
CA MET A 303 -40.66 12.07 17.70
C MET A 303 -40.30 13.28 16.82
N PHE A 304 -40.26 13.11 15.49
CA PHE A 304 -39.88 14.15 14.54
C PHE A 304 -40.84 14.21 13.35
N LYS A 305 -40.79 15.30 12.61
CA LYS A 305 -41.45 15.45 11.30
C LYS A 305 -40.42 15.68 10.20
N VAL A 306 -40.80 15.41 8.96
CA VAL A 306 -40.08 15.75 7.73
C VAL A 306 -41.02 16.66 6.96
N PRO A 307 -40.58 17.86 6.53
CA PRO A 307 -41.44 18.75 5.75
C PRO A 307 -41.88 18.08 4.44
N SER A 308 -43.13 18.32 4.04
CA SER A 308 -43.68 17.73 2.82
C SER A 308 -42.93 18.23 1.60
N GLY A 309 -42.88 17.42 0.55
CA GLY A 309 -42.17 17.79 -0.66
C GLY A 309 -42.13 16.68 -1.69
N PHE A 310 -41.45 16.98 -2.78
CA PHE A 310 -41.27 16.08 -3.91
C PHE A 310 -39.91 16.29 -4.57
N CYS A 311 -39.49 15.31 -5.36
CA CYS A 311 -38.27 15.34 -6.14
C CYS A 311 -38.62 15.50 -7.62
N VAL A 312 -38.09 16.54 -8.26
CA VAL A 312 -37.98 16.62 -9.72
C VAL A 312 -36.88 15.66 -10.14
N THR A 313 -37.23 14.60 -10.84
CA THR A 313 -36.37 13.41 -11.01
C THR A 313 -35.29 13.61 -12.08
N MET A 314 -34.36 12.64 -12.18
CA MET A 314 -33.39 12.58 -13.28
C MET A 314 -34.06 12.59 -14.67
N ALA A 315 -35.26 11.99 -14.80
CA ALA A 315 -35.99 11.94 -16.06
C ALA A 315 -36.44 13.33 -16.54
N ALA A 316 -36.72 14.25 -15.61
CA ALA A 316 -37.05 15.64 -15.93
C ALA A 316 -35.86 16.39 -16.54
N MET A 317 -34.67 16.22 -15.95
CA MET A 317 -33.44 16.81 -16.52
C MET A 317 -33.11 16.19 -17.89
N GLU A 318 -33.24 14.87 -18.04
CA GLU A 318 -33.05 14.21 -19.34
C GLU A 318 -34.03 14.73 -20.41
N LEU A 319 -35.28 14.98 -20.04
CA LEU A 319 -36.28 15.58 -20.93
C LEU A 319 -35.89 17.02 -21.30
N GLN A 320 -35.46 17.83 -20.33
CA GLN A 320 -34.99 19.19 -20.57
C GLN A 320 -33.85 19.22 -21.60
N LEU A 321 -32.88 18.31 -21.48
CA LEU A 321 -31.76 18.18 -22.42
C LEU A 321 -32.19 17.67 -23.79
N LYS A 322 -33.21 16.80 -23.88
CA LYS A 322 -33.76 16.32 -25.16
C LYS A 322 -34.51 17.43 -25.89
N SER A 323 -35.24 18.28 -25.17
CA SER A 323 -36.00 19.40 -25.73
C SER A 323 -35.10 20.55 -26.19
N HIS A 324 -33.85 20.63 -25.71
CA HIS A 324 -32.90 21.68 -26.06
C HIS A 324 -31.57 21.11 -26.60
N PRO A 325 -31.50 20.72 -27.89
CA PRO A 325 -30.31 20.12 -28.48
C PRO A 325 -29.04 20.98 -28.40
N THR A 326 -29.16 22.31 -28.40
CA THR A 326 -28.05 23.25 -28.24
C THR A 326 -27.39 23.13 -26.87
N LEU A 327 -28.19 23.05 -25.80
CA LEU A 327 -27.71 22.83 -24.43
C LEU A 327 -27.03 21.48 -24.28
N LYS A 328 -27.63 20.43 -24.85
CA LYS A 328 -27.01 19.11 -24.88
C LYS A 328 -25.66 19.11 -25.60
N SER A 329 -25.56 19.80 -26.74
CA SER A 329 -24.30 19.93 -27.49
C SER A 329 -23.23 20.67 -26.66
N LYS A 330 -23.61 21.71 -25.92
CA LYS A 330 -22.68 22.48 -25.08
C LYS A 330 -22.18 21.68 -23.88
N LEU A 331 -23.01 20.79 -23.33
CA LEU A 331 -22.59 19.84 -22.30
C LEU A 331 -21.62 18.78 -22.81
N GLU A 332 -21.77 18.31 -24.05
CA GLU A 332 -20.78 17.42 -24.65
C GLU A 332 -19.44 18.14 -24.87
N GLU A 333 -19.46 19.42 -25.27
CA GLU A 333 -18.26 20.26 -25.36
C GLU A 333 -17.58 20.44 -23.99
N LEU A 334 -18.34 20.72 -22.93
CA LEU A 334 -17.83 20.77 -21.55
C LEU A 334 -17.11 19.48 -21.15
N LYS A 335 -17.69 18.31 -21.47
CA LYS A 335 -17.05 17.01 -21.17
C LYS A 335 -15.71 16.90 -21.88
N GLN A 336 -15.63 17.26 -23.15
CA GLN A 336 -14.37 17.23 -23.90
C GLN A 336 -13.32 18.17 -23.29
N ILE A 337 -13.69 19.44 -23.04
CA ILE A 337 -12.78 20.44 -22.46
C ILE A 337 -12.29 20.02 -21.06
N SER A 338 -13.17 19.42 -20.24
CA SER A 338 -12.84 18.99 -18.87
C SER A 338 -11.69 17.99 -18.80
N CYS A 339 -11.42 17.28 -19.89
CA CYS A 339 -10.37 16.29 -20.02
C CYS A 339 -9.06 16.83 -20.64
N THR A 340 -9.01 18.10 -21.07
CA THR A 340 -7.85 18.71 -21.75
C THR A 340 -6.83 19.36 -20.81
N GLY A 341 -7.18 19.57 -19.53
CA GLY A 341 -6.36 20.28 -18.57
C GLY A 341 -6.35 21.81 -18.70
N GLN A 342 -7.05 22.39 -19.69
CA GLN A 342 -7.15 23.83 -19.89
C GLN A 342 -8.12 24.47 -18.90
N VAL A 343 -7.59 25.06 -17.82
CA VAL A 343 -8.41 25.61 -16.73
C VAL A 343 -9.25 26.81 -17.17
N GLU A 344 -8.69 27.71 -17.97
CA GLU A 344 -9.37 28.92 -18.45
C GLU A 344 -10.53 28.56 -19.39
N ALA A 345 -10.27 27.72 -20.39
CA ALA A 345 -11.30 27.20 -21.29
C ALA A 345 -12.40 26.45 -20.52
N LEU A 346 -12.03 25.69 -19.48
CA LEU A 346 -12.98 24.99 -18.61
C LEU A 346 -13.88 25.98 -17.84
N GLN A 347 -13.32 27.08 -17.34
CA GLN A 347 -14.08 28.10 -16.63
C GLN A 347 -15.08 28.80 -17.56
N GLU A 348 -14.65 29.17 -18.78
CA GLU A 348 -15.51 29.80 -19.79
C GLU A 348 -16.67 28.90 -20.22
N ILE A 349 -16.41 27.63 -20.51
CA ILE A 349 -17.46 26.69 -20.91
C ILE A 349 -18.43 26.40 -19.76
N CYS A 350 -17.94 26.29 -18.50
CA CYS A 350 -18.79 26.14 -17.33
C CYS A 350 -19.75 27.34 -17.17
N GLN A 351 -19.24 28.57 -17.32
CA GLN A 351 -20.06 29.77 -17.27
C GLN A 351 -21.12 29.76 -18.39
N SER A 352 -20.71 29.48 -19.62
CA SER A 352 -21.61 29.42 -20.78
C SER A 352 -22.72 28.37 -20.60
N VAL A 353 -22.40 27.19 -20.08
CA VAL A 353 -23.39 26.14 -19.78
C VAL A 353 -24.38 26.61 -18.71
N GLY A 354 -23.90 27.25 -17.64
CA GLY A 354 -24.75 27.77 -16.56
C GLY A 354 -25.73 28.85 -17.05
N GLU A 355 -25.24 29.80 -17.85
CA GLU A 355 -26.07 30.82 -18.50
C GLU A 355 -27.09 30.19 -19.46
N MET A 356 -26.72 29.14 -20.18
CA MET A 356 -27.63 28.46 -21.10
C MET A 356 -28.78 27.77 -20.35
N PHE A 357 -28.51 27.09 -19.24
CA PHE A 357 -29.55 26.46 -18.41
C PHE A 357 -30.60 27.45 -17.91
N THR A 358 -30.21 28.68 -17.61
CA THR A 358 -31.10 29.73 -17.11
C THR A 358 -31.80 30.52 -18.21
N SER A 359 -31.21 30.57 -19.42
CA SER A 359 -31.81 31.28 -20.57
C SER A 359 -32.85 30.48 -21.36
N VAL A 360 -32.77 29.14 -21.37
CA VAL A 360 -33.74 28.28 -22.06
C VAL A 360 -35.03 28.14 -21.25
N ALA A 361 -36.17 28.00 -21.91
CA ALA A 361 -37.43 27.72 -21.22
C ALA A 361 -37.44 26.31 -20.62
N LEU A 362 -38.06 26.12 -19.46
CA LEU A 362 -38.32 24.80 -18.91
C LEU A 362 -39.26 24.02 -19.84
N ALA A 363 -38.99 22.73 -20.04
CA ALA A 363 -39.85 21.85 -20.83
C ALA A 363 -41.30 21.88 -20.27
N PRO A 364 -42.32 22.12 -21.13
CA PRO A 364 -43.70 22.26 -20.68
C PRO A 364 -44.18 21.10 -19.82
N GLU A 365 -43.80 19.87 -20.18
CA GLU A 365 -44.20 18.65 -19.48
C GLU A 365 -43.60 18.57 -18.06
N VAL A 366 -42.39 19.10 -17.86
CA VAL A 366 -41.76 19.17 -16.53
C VAL A 366 -42.49 20.21 -15.68
N ARG A 367 -42.78 21.38 -16.25
CA ARG A 367 -43.54 22.44 -15.58
C ARG A 367 -44.93 21.96 -15.17
N GLU A 368 -45.65 21.29 -16.07
CA GLU A 368 -46.96 20.70 -15.79
C GLU A 368 -46.91 19.64 -14.69
N ALA A 369 -45.88 18.78 -14.70
CA ALA A 369 -45.69 17.77 -13.66
C ALA A 369 -45.40 18.41 -12.29
N ILE A 370 -44.60 19.47 -12.24
CA ILE A 370 -44.35 20.24 -11.00
C ILE A 370 -45.65 20.88 -10.52
N GLN A 371 -46.42 21.53 -11.40
CA GLN A 371 -47.69 22.16 -11.05
C GLN A 371 -48.71 21.14 -10.53
N ALA A 372 -48.79 19.96 -11.14
CA ALA A 372 -49.70 18.90 -10.74
C ALA A 372 -49.42 18.39 -9.31
N GLU A 373 -48.15 18.25 -8.94
CA GLU A 373 -47.75 17.83 -7.58
C GLU A 373 -47.88 18.98 -6.57
N LEU A 374 -47.56 20.22 -6.97
CA LEU A 374 -47.58 21.41 -6.11
C LEU A 374 -49.01 21.87 -5.74
N GLY A 375 -50.00 21.65 -6.62
CA GLY A 375 -51.39 22.04 -6.39
C GLY A 375 -51.63 23.55 -6.49
N ASN A 376 -52.33 24.14 -5.50
CA ASN A 376 -52.58 25.59 -5.38
C ASN A 376 -51.74 26.19 -4.24
N PRO A 377 -50.51 26.67 -4.50
CA PRO A 377 -49.53 27.01 -3.46
C PRO A 377 -49.59 28.47 -2.99
N SER A 378 -50.76 29.12 -2.92
CA SER A 378 -50.83 30.60 -2.88
C SER A 378 -50.06 31.28 -1.75
N ASP A 379 -49.79 30.59 -0.63
CA ASP A 379 -49.13 31.18 0.55
C ASP A 379 -47.91 30.41 1.08
N SER A 380 -47.52 29.27 0.50
CA SER A 380 -46.39 28.47 1.01
C SER A 380 -45.04 28.87 0.42
N GLN A 381 -43.98 28.76 1.23
CA GLN A 381 -42.58 28.93 0.81
C GLN A 381 -41.88 27.57 0.72
N PHE A 382 -40.95 27.44 -0.22
CA PHE A 382 -40.23 26.20 -0.50
C PHE A 382 -38.72 26.39 -0.47
N ALA A 383 -38.01 25.36 -0.04
CA ALA A 383 -36.58 25.16 -0.26
C ALA A 383 -36.39 24.30 -1.51
N VAL A 384 -35.59 24.78 -2.46
CA VAL A 384 -35.25 24.07 -3.69
C VAL A 384 -33.78 23.66 -3.61
N ARG A 385 -33.53 22.35 -3.47
CA ARG A 385 -32.23 21.78 -3.09
C ARG A 385 -31.70 20.83 -4.16
N SER A 386 -30.43 20.97 -4.51
CA SER A 386 -29.72 20.06 -5.41
C SER A 386 -29.60 18.65 -4.81
N SER A 387 -29.90 17.61 -5.60
CA SER A 387 -29.68 16.21 -5.22
C SER A 387 -29.07 15.40 -6.36
N ALA A 388 -27.74 15.41 -6.43
CA ALA A 388 -27.00 14.76 -7.51
C ALA A 388 -26.82 13.26 -7.29
N ILE A 389 -26.57 12.51 -8.37
CA ILE A 389 -26.11 11.12 -8.30
C ILE A 389 -24.68 11.10 -7.75
N GLY A 390 -24.42 10.23 -6.77
CA GLY A 390 -23.11 10.07 -6.14
C GLY A 390 -22.80 11.11 -5.05
N GLU A 391 -23.70 12.05 -4.78
CA GLU A 391 -23.66 12.95 -3.62
C GLU A 391 -24.17 12.23 -2.36
N ASP A 392 -23.65 12.61 -1.19
CA ASP A 392 -24.03 12.08 0.14
C ASP A 392 -23.99 10.53 0.23
N THR A 393 -22.94 9.94 -0.35
CA THR A 393 -22.62 8.51 -0.25
C THR A 393 -21.61 8.25 0.88
N GLU A 394 -21.42 6.99 1.26
CA GLU A 394 -20.35 6.61 2.19
C GLU A 394 -18.94 6.98 1.68
N GLU A 395 -18.77 7.18 0.35
CA GLU A 395 -17.50 7.56 -0.28
C GLU A 395 -17.35 9.08 -0.47
N MET A 396 -18.44 9.84 -0.61
CA MET A 396 -18.40 11.26 -0.98
C MET A 396 -19.56 12.05 -0.35
N SER A 397 -19.23 13.16 0.31
CA SER A 397 -20.24 14.09 0.85
C SER A 397 -20.60 15.22 -0.12
N ALA A 398 -19.71 15.63 -1.04
CA ALA A 398 -19.91 16.74 -1.99
C ALA A 398 -20.55 18.03 -1.40
N ALA A 399 -20.39 18.24 -0.09
CA ALA A 399 -21.00 19.32 0.65
C ALA A 399 -20.57 20.69 0.11
N GLY A 400 -21.54 21.62 0.02
CA GLY A 400 -21.30 23.01 -0.37
C GLY A 400 -20.88 23.22 -1.83
N GLN A 401 -20.93 22.19 -2.69
CA GLN A 401 -20.52 22.32 -4.10
C GLN A 401 -21.65 22.81 -5.03
N MET A 402 -22.91 22.72 -4.59
CA MET A 402 -24.10 22.97 -5.40
C MET A 402 -25.09 23.89 -4.67
N ILE A 403 -25.96 24.55 -5.44
CA ILE A 403 -26.83 25.60 -4.93
C ILE A 403 -28.08 25.02 -4.25
N THR A 404 -28.46 25.64 -3.13
CA THR A 404 -29.77 25.54 -2.50
C THR A 404 -30.39 26.93 -2.46
N GLU A 405 -31.65 27.05 -2.87
CA GLU A 405 -32.42 28.31 -2.83
C GLU A 405 -33.51 28.19 -1.75
N LEU A 406 -33.57 29.15 -0.83
CA LEU A 406 -34.53 29.18 0.29
C LEU A 406 -35.58 30.28 0.10
N GLY A 407 -36.78 30.07 0.66
CA GLY A 407 -37.86 31.07 0.62
C GLY A 407 -38.51 31.25 -0.74
N VAL A 408 -38.45 30.25 -1.63
CA VAL A 408 -38.96 30.30 -3.01
C VAL A 408 -40.49 30.24 -3.00
N ARG A 409 -41.16 31.12 -3.76
CA ARG A 409 -42.64 31.22 -3.81
C ARG A 409 -43.21 31.08 -5.22
N GLY A 410 -44.28 30.30 -5.33
CA GLY A 410 -45.05 30.13 -6.56
C GLY A 410 -44.34 29.28 -7.62
N LEU A 411 -45.11 28.86 -8.63
CA LEU A 411 -44.65 27.93 -9.66
C LEU A 411 -43.45 28.48 -10.46
N ASP A 412 -43.49 29.76 -10.84
CA ASP A 412 -42.44 30.36 -11.68
C ASP A 412 -41.08 30.37 -10.98
N GLN A 413 -41.00 30.85 -9.73
CA GLN A 413 -39.73 30.87 -9.00
C GLN A 413 -39.22 29.46 -8.68
N ILE A 414 -40.12 28.48 -8.45
CA ILE A 414 -39.73 27.07 -8.27
C ILE A 414 -39.11 26.54 -9.56
N CYS A 415 -39.74 26.76 -10.71
CA CYS A 415 -39.20 26.36 -12.00
C CYS A 415 -37.83 26.99 -12.28
N ASP A 416 -37.68 28.30 -12.02
CA ASP A 416 -36.40 29.02 -12.18
C ASP A 416 -35.33 28.44 -11.25
N SER A 417 -35.68 28.15 -9.99
CA SER A 417 -34.77 27.58 -9.00
C SER A 417 -34.36 26.15 -9.37
N VAL A 418 -35.26 25.34 -9.94
CA VAL A 418 -34.92 24.01 -10.49
C VAL A 418 -33.87 24.12 -11.60
N GLN A 419 -34.02 25.09 -12.51
CA GLN A 419 -33.04 25.33 -13.57
C GLN A 419 -31.70 25.83 -13.01
N LYS A 420 -31.71 26.73 -12.00
CA LYS A 420 -30.49 27.17 -11.30
C LYS A 420 -29.78 26.02 -10.59
N CYS A 421 -30.52 25.12 -9.93
CA CYS A 421 -29.94 23.91 -9.36
C CYS A 421 -29.24 23.11 -10.47
N TRP A 422 -29.93 22.77 -11.57
CA TRP A 422 -29.29 22.06 -12.69
C TRP A 422 -28.07 22.79 -13.27
N ALA A 423 -28.11 24.12 -13.38
CA ALA A 423 -26.96 24.93 -13.78
C ALA A 423 -25.78 24.77 -12.81
N SER A 424 -26.04 24.78 -11.50
CA SER A 424 -25.01 24.68 -10.46
C SER A 424 -24.20 23.38 -10.53
N LEU A 425 -24.79 22.29 -11.02
CA LEU A 425 -24.08 21.03 -11.25
C LEU A 425 -22.87 21.24 -12.17
N TYR A 426 -22.98 22.13 -13.15
CA TYR A 426 -21.95 22.42 -14.15
C TYR A 426 -21.14 23.69 -13.85
N GLY A 427 -21.34 24.29 -12.68
CA GLY A 427 -20.48 25.36 -12.18
C GLY A 427 -19.02 24.88 -12.06
N PHE A 428 -18.07 25.80 -12.28
CA PHE A 428 -16.65 25.48 -12.28
C PHE A 428 -16.18 24.74 -11.00
N PRO A 429 -16.57 25.15 -9.77
CA PRO A 429 -16.21 24.41 -8.55
C PRO A 429 -16.74 22.97 -8.53
N ALA A 430 -18.00 22.75 -8.91
CA ALA A 430 -18.63 21.43 -8.93
C ALA A 430 -18.01 20.49 -9.98
N VAL A 431 -17.65 21.04 -11.15
CA VAL A 431 -16.93 20.30 -12.20
C VAL A 431 -15.52 19.95 -11.74
N GLN A 432 -14.81 20.90 -11.14
CA GLN A 432 -13.45 20.67 -10.64
C GLN A 432 -13.42 19.66 -9.49
N TYR A 433 -14.39 19.72 -8.57
CA TYR A 433 -14.56 18.73 -7.50
C TYR A 433 -14.72 17.32 -8.08
N ARG A 434 -15.60 17.15 -9.07
CA ARG A 434 -15.83 15.84 -9.72
C ARG A 434 -14.59 15.36 -10.46
N ARG A 435 -13.89 16.23 -11.19
CA ARG A 435 -12.62 15.91 -11.86
C ARG A 435 -11.55 15.44 -10.88
N GLN A 436 -11.42 16.11 -9.74
CA GLN A 436 -10.46 15.74 -8.68
C GLN A 436 -10.75 14.37 -8.05
N HIS A 437 -12.00 13.91 -8.10
CA HIS A 437 -12.44 12.63 -7.53
C HIS A 437 -12.73 11.55 -8.60
N GLY A 438 -12.35 11.77 -9.86
CA GLY A 438 -12.57 10.82 -10.96
C GLY A 438 -14.05 10.61 -11.34
N GLN A 439 -14.92 11.54 -10.96
CA GLN A 439 -16.36 11.43 -11.15
C GLN A 439 -16.81 11.97 -12.52
N PRO A 440 -17.89 11.40 -13.11
CA PRO A 440 -18.38 11.85 -14.41
C PRO A 440 -18.84 13.32 -14.40
N ILE A 441 -18.31 14.13 -15.32
CA ILE A 441 -18.75 15.52 -15.52
C ILE A 441 -20.16 15.56 -16.14
N GLY A 442 -20.50 14.56 -16.94
CA GLY A 442 -21.82 14.38 -17.56
C GLY A 442 -22.95 13.88 -16.68
N SER A 443 -22.83 13.97 -15.35
CA SER A 443 -23.85 13.48 -14.42
C SER A 443 -25.19 14.20 -14.60
N SER A 444 -26.26 13.55 -14.14
CA SER A 444 -27.60 14.11 -14.00
C SER A 444 -27.87 14.43 -12.53
N MET A 445 -28.85 15.30 -12.30
CA MET A 445 -29.26 15.70 -10.96
C MET A 445 -30.77 15.83 -10.85
N ALA A 446 -31.28 15.34 -9.73
CA ALA A 446 -32.64 15.62 -9.29
C ALA A 446 -32.64 16.87 -8.41
N VAL A 447 -33.82 17.46 -8.24
CA VAL A 447 -34.00 18.65 -7.40
C VAL A 447 -35.12 18.37 -6.41
N VAL A 448 -34.82 18.50 -5.13
CA VAL A 448 -35.80 18.38 -4.06
C VAL A 448 -36.51 19.72 -3.91
N VAL A 449 -37.83 19.72 -3.94
CA VAL A 449 -38.68 20.86 -3.60
C VAL A 449 -39.39 20.50 -2.31
N GLN A 450 -39.04 21.18 -1.22
CA GLN A 450 -39.49 20.86 0.13
C GLN A 450 -40.11 22.10 0.78
N GLU A 451 -41.20 21.95 1.52
CA GLU A 451 -41.81 23.04 2.27
C GLU A 451 -40.82 23.64 3.28
N MET A 452 -40.77 24.97 3.35
CA MET A 452 -39.96 25.68 4.34
C MET A 452 -40.52 25.52 5.75
N VAL A 453 -39.64 25.27 6.70
CA VAL A 453 -39.96 25.31 8.12
C VAL A 453 -39.63 26.71 8.65
N PRO A 454 -40.56 27.44 9.29
CA PRO A 454 -40.27 28.72 9.95
C PRO A 454 -39.49 28.45 11.24
N ALA A 455 -38.20 28.13 11.09
CA ALA A 455 -37.36 27.68 12.19
C ALA A 455 -37.05 28.82 13.17
N GLU A 456 -37.31 28.57 14.46
CA GLU A 456 -36.87 29.43 15.57
C GLU A 456 -35.38 29.17 15.86
N VAL A 457 -34.98 27.90 15.77
CA VAL A 457 -33.62 27.41 15.95
C VAL A 457 -33.39 26.29 14.95
N ALA A 458 -32.23 26.25 14.32
CA ALA A 458 -31.84 25.18 13.42
C ALA A 458 -30.37 24.82 13.59
N GLY A 459 -29.99 23.65 13.11
CA GLY A 459 -28.65 23.17 13.35
C GLY A 459 -28.32 21.83 12.72
N VAL A 460 -27.16 21.34 13.11
CA VAL A 460 -26.57 20.08 12.66
C VAL A 460 -26.30 19.21 13.89
N LEU A 461 -26.59 17.92 13.80
CA LEU A 461 -26.32 16.93 14.84
C LEU A 461 -25.48 15.79 14.26
N PHE A 462 -24.36 15.48 14.91
CA PHE A 462 -23.56 14.29 14.64
C PHE A 462 -23.86 13.19 15.66
N THR A 463 -24.27 12.01 15.21
CA THR A 463 -24.62 10.87 16.10
C THR A 463 -23.41 10.25 16.80
N GLN A 464 -22.21 10.61 16.33
CA GLN A 464 -20.93 10.31 16.96
C GLN A 464 -20.06 11.57 16.95
N HIS A 465 -19.12 11.67 17.89
CA HIS A 465 -18.24 12.83 17.94
C HIS A 465 -17.43 12.95 16.63
N PRO A 466 -17.55 14.06 15.86
CA PRO A 466 -17.05 14.13 14.48
C PRO A 466 -15.52 14.08 14.37
N VAL A 467 -14.80 14.53 15.42
CA VAL A 467 -13.32 14.49 15.48
C VAL A 467 -12.77 13.16 16.02
N THR A 468 -13.23 12.72 17.19
CA THR A 468 -12.68 11.53 17.86
C THR A 468 -13.29 10.21 17.38
N GLY A 469 -14.49 10.27 16.78
CA GLY A 469 -15.30 9.09 16.45
C GLY A 469 -15.93 8.43 17.68
N HIS A 470 -15.97 9.10 18.83
CA HIS A 470 -16.50 8.53 20.07
C HIS A 470 -18.02 8.23 19.94
N PRO A 471 -18.46 6.97 20.00
CA PRO A 471 -19.85 6.61 19.75
C PRO A 471 -20.79 6.90 20.93
N GLY A 472 -20.25 7.04 22.13
CA GLY A 472 -21.01 7.48 23.31
C GLY A 472 -21.15 9.01 23.44
N LYS A 473 -20.74 9.80 22.43
CA LYS A 473 -20.82 11.26 22.44
C LYS A 473 -21.46 11.75 21.16
N MET A 474 -22.44 12.64 21.26
CA MET A 474 -23.06 13.34 20.13
C MET A 474 -22.76 14.83 20.24
N VAL A 475 -22.68 15.50 19.10
CA VAL A 475 -22.40 16.95 19.04
C VAL A 475 -23.52 17.63 18.27
N ILE A 476 -24.14 18.64 18.87
CA ILE A 476 -25.16 19.48 18.26
C ILE A 476 -24.58 20.88 18.09
N ASN A 477 -24.57 21.37 16.86
CA ASN A 477 -24.30 22.77 16.53
C ASN A 477 -25.62 23.46 16.23
N ALA A 478 -25.97 24.53 16.95
CA ALA A 478 -27.27 25.19 16.84
C ALA A 478 -27.14 26.72 16.80
N ASN A 479 -27.96 27.37 15.96
CA ASN A 479 -28.10 28.82 15.92
C ASN A 479 -29.57 29.22 15.76
N TYR A 480 -29.90 30.48 16.07
CA TYR A 480 -31.23 31.03 15.85
C TYR A 480 -31.56 31.17 14.36
N GLY A 481 -32.85 31.04 14.02
CA GLY A 481 -33.35 31.14 12.65
C GLY A 481 -33.09 29.89 11.80
N LEU A 482 -32.93 30.09 10.50
CA LEU A 482 -32.70 29.04 9.50
C LEU A 482 -31.27 28.46 9.61
N GLY A 483 -31.16 27.17 9.28
CA GLY A 483 -29.92 26.39 9.41
C GLY A 483 -28.78 26.83 8.49
N GLU A 484 -29.06 27.67 7.49
CA GLU A 484 -28.06 28.24 6.58
C GLU A 484 -26.95 28.98 7.33
N SER A 485 -27.28 29.65 8.45
CA SER A 485 -26.30 30.33 9.30
C SER A 485 -25.27 29.40 9.97
N VAL A 486 -25.61 28.12 10.14
CA VAL A 486 -24.73 27.09 10.73
C VAL A 486 -23.90 26.41 9.63
N VAL A 487 -24.52 26.14 8.48
CA VAL A 487 -23.88 25.41 7.37
C VAL A 487 -22.91 26.29 6.56
N SER A 488 -23.20 27.60 6.43
CA SER A 488 -22.34 28.57 5.73
C SER A 488 -21.10 28.99 6.54
N GLY A 489 -21.13 28.84 7.88
CA GLY A 489 -20.07 29.28 8.79
C GLY A 489 -20.03 30.80 9.03
N GLU A 490 -21.08 31.54 8.64
CA GLU A 490 -21.17 33.00 8.81
C GLU A 490 -21.43 33.44 10.26
N SER A 491 -21.92 32.54 11.10
CA SER A 491 -22.14 32.74 12.53
C SER A 491 -21.44 31.66 13.35
N HIS A 492 -21.02 31.96 14.58
CA HIS A 492 -20.48 30.97 15.50
C HIS A 492 -21.65 30.38 16.33
N PRO A 493 -22.08 29.14 16.05
CA PRO A 493 -23.23 28.52 16.73
C PRO A 493 -22.87 28.05 18.15
N ASP A 494 -23.90 27.76 18.95
CA ASP A 494 -23.72 27.00 20.19
C ASP A 494 -23.31 25.56 19.86
N THR A 495 -22.37 25.02 20.62
CA THR A 495 -21.96 23.60 20.55
C THR A 495 -22.40 22.89 21.83
N ILE A 496 -23.32 21.93 21.70
CA ILE A 496 -23.84 21.14 22.81
C ILE A 496 -23.35 19.70 22.66
N THR A 497 -22.66 19.20 23.69
CA THR A 497 -22.20 17.81 23.73
C THR A 497 -23.18 16.98 24.55
N LEU A 498 -23.71 15.92 23.96
CA LEU A 498 -24.52 14.92 24.65
C LEU A 498 -23.68 13.67 24.91
N SER A 499 -23.84 13.07 26.08
CA SER A 499 -23.40 11.69 26.32
C SER A 499 -24.56 10.72 26.07
N ARG A 500 -24.23 9.57 25.48
CA ARG A 500 -25.15 8.48 25.14
C ARG A 500 -24.74 7.20 25.86
N SER A 501 -25.71 6.55 26.51
CA SER A 501 -25.56 5.21 27.09
C SER A 501 -25.90 4.09 26.08
N VAL A 502 -25.59 2.85 26.45
CA VAL A 502 -25.76 1.66 25.58
C VAL A 502 -27.22 1.35 25.24
N ASP A 503 -28.16 1.74 26.10
CA ASP A 503 -29.61 1.63 25.89
C ASP A 503 -30.19 2.81 25.11
N GLY A 504 -29.35 3.76 24.65
CA GLY A 504 -29.77 4.91 23.86
C GLY A 504 -30.24 6.12 24.68
N SER A 505 -30.14 6.06 26.02
CA SER A 505 -30.43 7.22 26.86
C SER A 505 -29.40 8.34 26.63
N CYS A 506 -29.85 9.59 26.67
CA CYS A 506 -29.05 10.76 26.32
C CYS A 506 -29.10 11.79 27.45
N GLN A 507 -27.98 12.45 27.74
CA GLN A 507 -27.90 13.55 28.71
C GLN A 507 -26.91 14.61 28.22
N VAL A 508 -27.17 15.88 28.55
CA VAL A 508 -26.25 16.99 28.25
C VAL A 508 -25.00 16.88 29.13
N GLU A 509 -23.83 16.81 28.50
CA GLU A 509 -22.53 16.76 29.18
C GLU A 509 -21.92 18.16 29.31
N GLY A 510 -22.06 19.00 28.27
CA GLY A 510 -21.50 20.35 28.24
C GLY A 510 -22.12 21.21 27.14
N VAL A 511 -22.03 22.54 27.32
CA VAL A 511 -22.51 23.55 26.38
C VAL A 511 -21.42 24.62 26.24
N ASP A 512 -20.90 24.77 25.02
CA ASP A 512 -20.00 25.86 24.64
C ASP A 512 -20.80 26.90 23.85
N LEU A 513 -20.92 28.12 24.41
CA LEU A 513 -21.74 29.18 23.83
C LEU A 513 -21.03 29.84 22.65
N GLY A 514 -21.71 29.86 21.50
CA GLY A 514 -21.30 30.60 20.31
C GLY A 514 -21.66 32.09 20.42
N SER A 515 -21.03 32.93 19.59
CA SER A 515 -21.30 34.37 19.58
C SER A 515 -22.70 34.71 19.08
N LYS A 516 -23.28 33.88 18.20
CA LYS A 516 -24.65 33.99 17.68
C LYS A 516 -25.07 35.43 17.35
N THR A 517 -24.20 36.19 16.69
CA THR A 517 -24.41 37.62 16.42
C THR A 517 -25.51 37.87 15.38
N GLN A 518 -25.77 36.87 14.53
CA GLN A 518 -26.70 36.97 13.41
C GLN A 518 -27.54 35.70 13.26
N GLN A 519 -28.75 35.87 12.74
CA GLN A 519 -29.68 34.81 12.37
C GLN A 519 -30.21 35.05 10.96
N VAL A 520 -30.54 33.97 10.25
CA VAL A 520 -31.16 34.06 8.91
C VAL A 520 -32.66 33.76 9.08
N VAL A 521 -33.53 34.64 8.59
CA VAL A 521 -34.98 34.47 8.69
C VAL A 521 -35.64 34.51 7.31
N PRO A 522 -36.76 33.79 7.08
CA PRO A 522 -37.53 33.90 5.86
C PRO A 522 -38.27 35.24 5.79
N LEU A 523 -38.33 35.85 4.60
CA LEU A 523 -39.09 37.09 4.34
C LEU A 523 -40.51 36.75 3.90
N ASP A 524 -41.52 37.51 4.33
CA ASP A 524 -42.92 37.29 3.93
C ASP A 524 -43.12 37.34 2.41
N GLU A 525 -42.41 38.21 1.69
CA GLU A 525 -42.48 38.34 0.23
C GLU A 525 -41.67 37.28 -0.55
N GLY A 526 -40.98 36.38 0.16
CA GLY A 526 -40.07 35.37 -0.40
C GLY A 526 -38.59 35.75 -0.24
N GLY A 527 -37.72 34.74 -0.23
CA GLY A 527 -36.28 34.87 0.07
C GLY A 527 -35.95 34.86 1.57
N THR A 528 -34.71 35.21 1.90
CA THR A 528 -34.17 35.24 3.27
C THR A 528 -33.48 36.57 3.58
N GLU A 529 -33.43 36.95 4.85
CA GLU A 529 -32.72 38.13 5.36
C GLU A 529 -31.84 37.75 6.55
N VAL A 530 -30.65 38.34 6.62
CA VAL A 530 -29.77 38.26 7.79
C VAL A 530 -30.16 39.36 8.77
N GLN A 531 -30.53 38.97 9.98
CA GLN A 531 -30.89 39.89 11.07
C GLN A 531 -29.92 39.75 12.24
N GLU A 532 -29.62 40.87 12.90
CA GLU A 532 -28.83 40.84 14.13
C GLU A 532 -29.64 40.23 15.29
N VAL A 533 -28.99 39.34 16.04
CA VAL A 533 -29.57 38.77 17.26
C VAL A 533 -29.30 39.73 18.41
N THR A 534 -30.29 39.94 19.27
CA THR A 534 -30.13 40.85 20.42
C THR A 534 -29.07 40.32 21.39
N SER A 535 -28.30 41.22 22.03
CA SER A 535 -27.23 40.82 22.96
C SER A 535 -27.73 39.92 24.11
N ALA A 536 -28.97 40.11 24.56
CA ALA A 536 -29.59 39.29 25.61
C ALA A 536 -29.96 37.87 25.14
N GLN A 537 -30.17 37.66 23.83
CA GLN A 537 -30.40 36.35 23.24
C GLN A 537 -29.08 35.65 22.89
N SER A 538 -28.09 36.38 22.37
CA SER A 538 -26.79 35.80 22.00
C SER A 538 -26.02 35.22 23.20
N GLU A 539 -26.20 35.79 24.40
CA GLU A 539 -25.58 35.31 25.65
C GLU A 539 -26.22 34.03 26.21
N LYS A 540 -27.34 33.55 25.65
CA LYS A 540 -28.02 32.33 26.09
C LYS A 540 -27.79 31.20 25.10
N CYS A 541 -27.89 29.96 25.60
CA CYS A 541 -27.98 28.79 24.73
C CYS A 541 -29.31 28.85 23.95
N CYS A 542 -29.26 28.70 22.63
CA CYS A 542 -30.45 28.72 21.78
C CYS A 542 -31.36 27.49 21.97
N LEU A 543 -30.84 26.40 22.53
CA LEU A 543 -31.60 25.20 22.87
C LEU A 543 -31.74 25.00 24.38
N SER A 544 -32.91 24.51 24.78
CA SER A 544 -33.11 23.97 26.13
C SER A 544 -32.46 22.58 26.26
N ASN A 545 -32.04 22.20 27.46
CA ASN A 545 -31.50 20.86 27.73
C ASN A 545 -32.50 19.75 27.35
N ASN A 546 -33.80 19.96 27.57
CA ASN A 546 -34.83 18.99 27.23
C ASN A 546 -34.92 18.77 25.70
N THR A 547 -34.87 19.85 24.93
CA THR A 547 -34.88 19.79 23.47
C THR A 547 -33.60 19.13 22.93
N ALA A 548 -32.44 19.43 23.52
CA ALA A 548 -31.18 18.79 23.15
C ALA A 548 -31.23 17.26 23.39
N VAL A 549 -31.75 16.82 24.54
CA VAL A 549 -31.95 15.38 24.82
C VAL A 549 -32.95 14.74 23.86
N GLN A 550 -34.05 15.43 23.53
CA GLN A 550 -35.03 14.96 22.55
C GLN A 550 -34.37 14.75 21.16
N LEU A 551 -33.54 15.69 20.71
CA LEU A 551 -32.74 15.55 19.49
C LEU A 551 -31.81 14.34 19.56
N GLY A 552 -31.15 14.12 20.70
CA GLY A 552 -30.31 12.92 20.91
C GLY A 552 -31.08 11.61 20.73
N HIS A 553 -32.30 11.49 21.26
CA HIS A 553 -33.11 10.28 21.06
C HIS A 553 -33.58 10.10 19.62
N ILE A 554 -33.94 11.20 18.94
CA ILE A 554 -34.26 11.17 17.50
C ILE A 554 -33.04 10.69 16.71
N ALA A 555 -31.85 11.20 17.04
CA ALA A 555 -30.60 10.83 16.39
C ALA A 555 -30.28 9.34 16.53
N VAL A 556 -30.52 8.72 17.70
CA VAL A 556 -30.39 7.27 17.90
C VAL A 556 -31.33 6.50 16.97
N GLN A 557 -32.60 6.91 16.85
CA GLN A 557 -33.56 6.26 15.97
C GLN A 557 -33.17 6.35 14.49
N VAL A 558 -32.62 7.49 14.07
CA VAL A 558 -32.13 7.71 12.71
C VAL A 558 -30.87 6.87 12.46
N GLU A 559 -29.89 6.89 13.36
CA GLU A 559 -28.66 6.07 13.25
C GLU A 559 -28.99 4.58 13.13
N GLU A 560 -29.92 4.07 13.94
CA GLU A 560 -30.38 2.68 13.87
C GLU A 560 -31.07 2.33 12.54
N ALA A 561 -31.77 3.29 11.92
CA ALA A 561 -32.46 3.06 10.67
C ALA A 561 -31.52 3.06 9.45
N TYR A 562 -30.45 3.84 9.50
CA TYR A 562 -29.42 3.91 8.46
C TYR A 562 -28.26 2.92 8.66
N ASP A 563 -28.20 2.22 9.80
CA ASP A 563 -27.16 1.24 10.14
C ASP A 563 -25.73 1.83 10.10
N GLY A 564 -25.58 3.07 10.56
CA GLY A 564 -24.28 3.75 10.60
C GLY A 564 -24.36 5.20 11.07
N PRO A 565 -23.23 5.81 11.44
CA PRO A 565 -23.17 7.17 11.99
C PRO A 565 -23.73 8.22 11.02
N GLN A 566 -24.57 9.12 11.52
CA GLN A 566 -25.25 10.13 10.71
C GLN A 566 -24.87 11.56 11.12
N ASP A 567 -24.79 12.41 10.10
CA ASP A 567 -24.84 13.86 10.15
C ASP A 567 -26.27 14.29 9.76
N ILE A 568 -26.98 14.93 10.69
CA ILE A 568 -28.41 15.21 10.60
C ILE A 568 -28.64 16.72 10.67
N GLU A 569 -29.26 17.28 9.63
CA GLU A 569 -29.74 18.67 9.65
C GLU A 569 -31.17 18.71 10.20
N TRP A 570 -31.43 19.64 11.11
CA TRP A 570 -32.72 19.75 11.79
C TRP A 570 -33.14 21.21 12.01
N ALA A 571 -34.43 21.41 12.22
CA ALA A 571 -35.04 22.69 12.59
C ALA A 571 -36.07 22.49 13.71
N LEU A 572 -36.21 23.49 14.58
CA LEU A 572 -37.20 23.56 15.64
C LEU A 572 -38.19 24.67 15.32
N SER A 573 -39.48 24.33 15.34
CA SER A 573 -40.58 25.29 15.18
C SER A 573 -41.72 24.88 16.10
N GLN A 574 -42.17 25.76 17.00
CA GLN A 574 -43.27 25.50 17.93
C GLN A 574 -43.11 24.15 18.68
N ASP A 575 -41.95 23.96 19.33
CA ASP A 575 -41.57 22.72 20.06
C ASP A 575 -41.54 21.42 19.22
N THR A 576 -41.71 21.52 17.90
CA THR A 576 -41.66 20.38 16.99
C THR A 576 -40.31 20.32 16.27
N VAL A 577 -39.64 19.18 16.38
CA VAL A 577 -38.40 18.90 15.63
C VAL A 577 -38.72 18.44 14.22
N TYR A 578 -38.16 19.14 13.24
CA TYR A 578 -38.17 18.78 11.83
C TYR A 578 -36.78 18.29 11.41
N LEU A 579 -36.71 17.15 10.71
CA LEU A 579 -35.48 16.70 10.07
C LEU A 579 -35.48 17.17 8.62
N LEU A 580 -34.40 17.84 8.24
CA LEU A 580 -34.22 18.47 6.94
C LEU A 580 -33.28 17.68 6.03
N GLN A 581 -32.37 16.89 6.60
CA GLN A 581 -31.46 16.01 5.89
C GLN A 581 -30.83 14.99 6.85
N ALA A 582 -30.45 13.81 6.35
CA ALA A 582 -29.54 12.89 7.02
C ALA A 582 -28.53 12.33 6.03
N ARG A 583 -27.25 12.24 6.39
CA ARG A 583 -26.20 11.67 5.56
C ARG A 583 -25.14 10.93 6.39
N PRO A 584 -24.44 9.93 5.83
CA PRO A 584 -23.42 9.20 6.56
C PRO A 584 -22.20 10.07 6.91
N ILE A 585 -21.61 9.85 8.09
CA ILE A 585 -20.31 10.45 8.44
C ILE A 585 -19.19 9.65 7.76
N THR A 586 -18.53 10.24 6.75
CA THR A 586 -17.56 9.55 5.90
C THR A 586 -16.12 9.58 6.42
N THR A 587 -15.84 10.32 7.50
CA THR A 587 -14.47 10.57 7.97
C THR A 587 -13.85 9.40 8.75
N PHE A 588 -14.66 8.52 9.34
CA PHE A 588 -14.16 7.48 10.26
C PHE A 588 -13.46 6.31 9.57
N GLY A 589 -13.74 6.07 8.28
CA GLY A 589 -13.15 4.98 7.50
C GLY A 589 -11.80 5.30 6.84
N ILE A 590 -11.40 6.58 6.87
CA ILE A 590 -10.19 7.07 6.19
C ILE A 590 -8.94 6.54 6.90
N GLU A 591 -8.03 5.90 6.17
CA GLU A 591 -6.76 5.43 6.74
C GLU A 591 -5.95 6.60 7.32
N SER A 592 -5.29 6.44 8.45
CA SER A 592 -4.32 7.41 8.98
C SER A 592 -3.05 7.49 8.13
N GLU A 593 -2.23 8.53 8.34
CA GLU A 593 -0.90 8.60 7.72
C GLU A 593 -0.04 7.39 8.11
N TRP A 594 -0.11 6.96 9.38
CA TRP A 594 0.62 5.79 9.85
C TRP A 594 0.20 4.52 9.10
N GLU A 595 -1.11 4.30 8.91
CA GLU A 595 -1.59 3.14 8.14
C GLU A 595 -1.08 3.15 6.70
N LEU A 596 -1.10 4.30 6.01
CA LEU A 596 -0.59 4.42 4.65
C LEU A 596 0.93 4.20 4.57
N MET A 597 1.69 4.58 5.59
CA MET A 597 3.13 4.30 5.65
C MET A 597 3.44 2.80 5.76
N HIS A 598 2.57 2.02 6.43
CA HIS A 598 2.81 0.60 6.77
C HIS A 598 1.89 -0.38 6.00
N GLU A 599 1.11 0.08 5.03
CA GLU A 599 0.10 -0.77 4.34
C GLU A 599 0.71 -1.90 3.51
N PHE A 600 1.97 -1.72 3.08
CA PHE A 600 2.73 -2.70 2.31
C PHE A 600 3.76 -3.48 3.14
N ASP A 601 3.83 -3.23 4.45
CA ASP A 601 4.80 -3.89 5.31
C ASP A 601 4.65 -5.42 5.27
N ALA A 602 5.77 -6.10 5.08
CA ALA A 602 5.81 -7.55 5.04
C ALA A 602 5.86 -8.13 6.46
N PRO A 603 5.09 -9.20 6.74
CA PRO A 603 5.19 -9.89 8.01
C PRO A 603 6.50 -10.69 8.09
N LEU A 604 7.02 -10.86 9.31
CA LEU A 604 8.14 -11.75 9.59
C LEU A 604 7.65 -13.01 10.29
N SER A 605 8.19 -14.17 9.89
CA SER A 605 7.97 -15.43 10.60
C SER A 605 8.85 -15.59 11.83
N SER A 606 10.02 -14.94 11.88
CA SER A 606 10.92 -14.94 13.03
C SER A 606 11.65 -13.60 13.19
N GLU A 607 11.92 -13.19 14.43
CA GLU A 607 12.75 -12.01 14.72
C GLU A 607 14.25 -12.27 14.45
N LYS A 608 14.63 -13.54 14.18
CA LYS A 608 15.98 -13.90 13.74
C LYS A 608 16.21 -13.64 12.25
N GLU A 609 15.16 -13.33 11.47
CA GLU A 609 15.29 -13.08 10.04
C GLU A 609 16.24 -11.91 9.77
N ILE A 610 17.17 -12.11 8.83
CA ILE A 610 18.08 -11.08 8.35
C ILE A 610 17.64 -10.65 6.97
N SER A 611 17.53 -9.34 6.78
CA SER A 611 17.16 -8.74 5.50
C SER A 611 18.12 -7.64 5.08
N THR A 612 18.15 -7.32 3.78
CA THR A 612 19.03 -6.30 3.23
C THR A 612 18.37 -5.53 2.10
N THR A 613 18.71 -4.25 1.98
CA THR A 613 18.36 -3.43 0.81
C THR A 613 19.46 -3.45 -0.26
N SER A 614 20.59 -4.11 -0.03
CA SER A 614 21.72 -4.16 -0.98
C SER A 614 21.28 -4.73 -2.33
N ASN A 615 21.97 -4.29 -3.40
CA ASN A 615 21.60 -4.48 -4.82
C ASN A 615 20.34 -3.69 -5.24
N ILE A 616 19.25 -3.74 -4.47
CA ILE A 616 18.04 -2.95 -4.79
C ILE A 616 18.29 -1.46 -4.58
N ALA A 617 18.86 -1.06 -3.46
CA ALA A 617 19.20 0.33 -3.18
C ALA A 617 20.32 0.88 -4.08
N GLU A 618 21.05 0.00 -4.78
CA GLU A 618 21.98 0.41 -5.84
C GLU A 618 21.23 0.74 -7.13
N MET A 619 20.23 -0.06 -7.51
CA MET A 619 19.46 0.12 -8.75
C MET A 619 18.31 1.12 -8.62
N MET A 620 17.69 1.18 -7.45
CA MET A 620 16.49 1.94 -7.14
C MET A 620 16.52 2.39 -5.67
N PRO A 621 17.35 3.38 -5.32
CA PRO A 621 17.44 3.91 -3.96
C PRO A 621 16.12 4.55 -3.50
N GLY A 622 15.84 4.43 -2.20
CA GLY A 622 14.69 5.03 -1.54
C GLY A 622 13.39 4.20 -1.64
N ALA A 623 12.28 4.84 -1.31
CA ALA A 623 10.95 4.24 -1.33
C ALA A 623 10.39 4.15 -2.75
N VAL A 624 9.62 3.10 -3.04
CA VAL A 624 9.00 2.85 -4.36
C VAL A 624 7.53 3.23 -4.38
N THR A 625 7.00 3.52 -5.56
CA THR A 625 5.56 3.78 -5.72
C THR A 625 4.71 2.51 -5.53
N PRO A 626 3.44 2.63 -5.12
CA PRO A 626 2.50 1.51 -5.04
C PRO A 626 2.40 0.67 -6.32
N LEU A 627 2.45 1.30 -7.50
CA LEU A 627 2.43 0.57 -8.76
C LEU A 627 3.68 -0.31 -8.89
N THR A 628 4.86 0.24 -8.64
CA THR A 628 6.14 -0.49 -8.62
C THR A 628 6.17 -1.60 -7.57
N ALA A 629 5.61 -1.35 -6.37
CA ALA A 629 5.46 -2.36 -5.33
C ALA A 629 4.56 -3.53 -5.76
N SER A 630 3.47 -3.27 -6.48
CA SER A 630 2.54 -4.32 -6.93
C SER A 630 3.01 -5.10 -8.17
N THR A 631 4.02 -4.60 -8.88
CA THR A 631 4.49 -5.14 -10.17
C THR A 631 5.95 -5.57 -10.11
N PHE A 632 6.90 -4.64 -10.01
CA PHE A 632 8.34 -4.93 -10.01
C PHE A 632 8.76 -5.78 -8.80
N SER A 633 8.29 -5.46 -7.59
CA SER A 633 8.58 -6.32 -6.42
C SER A 633 8.05 -7.75 -6.62
N ARG A 634 6.89 -7.89 -7.30
CA ARG A 634 6.35 -9.20 -7.66
C ARG A 634 7.23 -9.92 -8.69
N ALA A 635 7.82 -9.19 -9.65
CA ALA A 635 8.76 -9.72 -10.63
C ALA A 635 10.02 -10.30 -9.98
N ILE A 636 10.61 -9.58 -9.02
CA ILE A 636 11.80 -10.06 -8.29
C ILE A 636 11.46 -11.26 -7.41
N GLU A 637 10.34 -11.22 -6.69
CA GLU A 637 9.87 -12.38 -5.92
C GLU A 637 9.65 -13.60 -6.83
N TYR A 638 9.07 -13.41 -8.00
CA TYR A 638 8.92 -14.47 -9.01
C TYR A 638 10.28 -15.02 -9.47
N GLY A 639 11.25 -14.15 -9.77
CA GLY A 639 12.60 -14.54 -10.16
C GLY A 639 13.33 -15.36 -9.09
N LEU A 640 13.27 -14.93 -7.83
CA LEU A 640 13.86 -15.67 -6.69
C LEU A 640 13.22 -17.05 -6.51
N GLN A 641 11.89 -17.14 -6.65
CA GLN A 641 11.19 -18.43 -6.60
C GLN A 641 11.58 -19.33 -7.78
N ASN A 642 11.74 -18.77 -8.97
CA ASN A 642 12.11 -19.51 -10.17
C ASN A 642 13.53 -20.08 -10.08
N ILE A 643 14.50 -19.32 -9.55
CA ILE A 643 15.86 -19.82 -9.29
C ILE A 643 15.81 -21.01 -8.33
N ALA A 644 15.12 -20.85 -7.21
CA ALA A 644 14.97 -21.92 -6.22
C ALA A 644 14.28 -23.16 -6.82
N ALA A 645 13.26 -22.98 -7.67
CA ALA A 645 12.59 -24.06 -8.40
C ALA A 645 13.54 -24.82 -9.31
N SER A 646 14.40 -24.09 -10.03
CA SER A 646 15.33 -24.65 -11.01
C SER A 646 16.36 -25.58 -10.40
N VAL A 647 16.72 -25.39 -9.12
CA VAL A 647 17.66 -26.25 -8.39
C VAL A 647 16.98 -27.38 -7.62
N GLY A 648 15.65 -27.45 -7.62
CA GLY A 648 14.87 -28.53 -6.99
C GLY A 648 14.26 -28.20 -5.62
N VAL A 649 14.31 -26.94 -5.18
CA VAL A 649 13.59 -26.50 -3.99
C VAL A 649 12.10 -26.40 -4.30
N ARG A 650 11.24 -26.97 -3.45
CA ARG A 650 9.78 -26.80 -3.58
C ARG A 650 9.41 -25.34 -3.37
N THR A 651 8.91 -24.68 -4.42
CA THR A 651 8.90 -23.20 -4.54
C THR A 651 7.58 -22.66 -5.04
N ARG A 652 6.51 -23.02 -4.35
CA ARG A 652 5.21 -22.34 -4.49
C ARG A 652 4.57 -22.19 -3.12
N GLN A 653 5.23 -21.46 -2.23
CA GLN A 653 4.62 -21.02 -0.97
C GLN A 653 4.29 -19.53 -1.11
N PRO A 654 3.04 -19.15 -1.44
CA PRO A 654 2.66 -17.76 -1.70
C PRO A 654 2.78 -16.82 -0.48
N TYR A 655 3.05 -17.37 0.71
CA TYR A 655 3.16 -16.65 1.98
C TYR A 655 4.60 -16.53 2.49
N PHE A 656 5.54 -17.30 1.94
CA PHE A 656 6.93 -17.28 2.36
C PHE A 656 7.75 -16.49 1.34
N LYS A 657 7.70 -15.16 1.47
CA LYS A 657 8.33 -14.26 0.52
C LYS A 657 9.85 -14.20 0.75
N LYS A 658 10.60 -14.19 -0.34
CA LYS A 658 12.04 -13.89 -0.33
C LYS A 658 12.29 -12.38 -0.36
N MET A 659 11.25 -11.59 -0.63
CA MET A 659 11.26 -10.14 -0.63
C MET A 659 10.09 -9.54 0.16
N GLY A 660 10.37 -8.56 1.01
CA GLY A 660 9.38 -7.79 1.76
C GLY A 660 9.43 -6.29 1.42
N LEU A 661 8.37 -5.56 1.73
CA LEU A 661 8.44 -4.11 1.85
C LEU A 661 8.38 -3.71 3.32
N CYS A 662 8.96 -2.57 3.66
CA CYS A 662 8.77 -1.88 4.94
C CYS A 662 8.87 -0.38 4.69
N LEU A 663 7.87 0.41 5.09
CA LEU A 663 7.85 1.87 4.94
C LEU A 663 8.18 2.33 3.50
N GLY A 664 7.62 1.63 2.51
CA GLY A 664 7.84 1.88 1.08
C GLY A 664 9.18 1.39 0.51
N HIS A 665 10.10 0.85 1.33
CA HIS A 665 11.39 0.31 0.90
C HIS A 665 11.34 -1.19 0.70
N MET A 666 12.15 -1.70 -0.23
CA MET A 666 12.20 -3.12 -0.57
C MET A 666 13.39 -3.81 0.12
N PHE A 667 13.13 -4.98 0.72
CA PHE A 667 14.10 -5.77 1.47
C PHE A 667 14.15 -7.20 0.94
N ILE A 668 15.34 -7.76 0.79
CA ILE A 668 15.57 -9.17 0.45
C ILE A 668 15.86 -9.93 1.74
N ASN A 669 15.11 -11.00 2.01
CA ASN A 669 15.37 -11.89 3.14
C ASN A 669 16.56 -12.82 2.83
N MET A 670 17.67 -12.62 3.52
CA MET A 670 18.91 -13.34 3.29
C MET A 670 18.87 -14.80 3.75
N HIS A 671 18.09 -15.15 4.78
CA HIS A 671 17.92 -16.54 5.19
C HIS A 671 17.32 -17.37 4.05
N ASN A 672 16.30 -16.84 3.38
CA ASN A 672 15.54 -17.55 2.35
C ASN A 672 16.29 -17.62 1.02
N VAL A 673 17.17 -16.67 0.73
CA VAL A 673 18.01 -16.71 -0.47
C VAL A 673 19.26 -17.57 -0.25
N ALA A 674 19.92 -17.44 0.91
CA ALA A 674 21.12 -18.22 1.22
C ALA A 674 20.84 -19.73 1.33
N GLU A 675 19.65 -20.12 1.83
CA GLU A 675 19.18 -21.51 1.90
C GLU A 675 19.28 -22.24 0.55
N ILE A 676 18.97 -21.56 -0.55
CA ILE A 676 18.99 -22.12 -1.92
C ILE A 676 20.35 -22.76 -2.23
N TYR A 677 21.43 -22.17 -1.73
CA TYR A 677 22.79 -22.66 -1.97
C TYR A 677 23.25 -23.55 -0.82
N GLU A 678 23.14 -23.09 0.42
CA GLU A 678 23.68 -23.77 1.60
C GLU A 678 23.03 -25.14 1.86
N GLN A 679 21.69 -25.21 1.81
CA GLN A 679 20.95 -26.44 2.13
C GLN A 679 20.66 -27.31 0.91
N HIS A 680 20.73 -26.76 -0.30
CA HIS A 680 20.29 -27.50 -1.48
C HIS A 680 21.41 -27.79 -2.47
N VAL A 681 22.57 -27.12 -2.41
CA VAL A 681 23.66 -27.37 -3.34
C VAL A 681 24.89 -27.85 -2.56
N SER A 682 25.60 -28.87 -3.07
CA SER A 682 26.84 -29.38 -2.46
C SER A 682 28.08 -28.66 -3.01
N LEU A 683 27.99 -28.12 -4.22
CA LEU A 683 29.08 -27.41 -4.92
C LEU A 683 29.07 -25.89 -4.67
N ALA A 684 28.12 -25.40 -3.89
CA ALA A 684 27.94 -23.99 -3.56
C ALA A 684 27.51 -23.88 -2.09
N ASP A 685 27.65 -22.67 -1.54
CA ASP A 685 27.27 -22.33 -0.17
C ASP A 685 26.69 -20.91 -0.14
N LYS A 686 26.32 -20.42 1.05
CA LYS A 686 25.71 -19.09 1.25
C LYS A 686 26.44 -17.95 0.53
N ARG A 687 27.77 -18.06 0.33
CA ARG A 687 28.61 -16.99 -0.24
C ARG A 687 28.26 -16.68 -1.70
N VAL A 688 27.60 -17.58 -2.42
CA VAL A 688 27.08 -17.28 -3.77
C VAL A 688 25.97 -16.23 -3.70
N ALA A 689 25.03 -16.38 -2.76
CA ALA A 689 23.97 -15.40 -2.55
C ALA A 689 24.53 -14.06 -2.04
N GLU A 690 25.44 -14.12 -1.07
CA GLU A 690 26.05 -12.93 -0.46
C GLU A 690 26.87 -12.13 -1.48
N MET A 691 27.65 -12.80 -2.33
CA MET A 691 28.38 -12.15 -3.42
C MET A 691 27.44 -11.55 -4.48
N SER A 692 26.31 -12.20 -4.76
CA SER A 692 25.35 -11.69 -5.76
C SER A 692 24.55 -10.47 -5.27
N LEU A 693 24.25 -10.40 -3.98
CA LEU A 693 23.35 -9.39 -3.41
C LEU A 693 24.08 -8.27 -2.66
N VAL A 694 25.11 -8.62 -1.90
CA VAL A 694 25.87 -7.67 -1.07
C VAL A 694 27.27 -7.43 -1.67
N GLY A 695 27.79 -8.38 -2.45
CA GLY A 695 29.13 -8.29 -3.05
C GLY A 695 30.27 -8.59 -2.08
N ARG A 696 29.96 -9.02 -0.86
CA ARG A 696 30.89 -9.48 0.19
C ARG A 696 30.28 -10.65 0.95
N CYS A 697 31.08 -11.39 1.72
CA CYS A 697 30.56 -12.34 2.68
C CYS A 697 29.94 -11.61 3.88
N LEU A 698 28.83 -12.12 4.38
CA LEU A 698 28.21 -11.64 5.62
C LEU A 698 28.74 -12.45 6.81
N GLU A 699 29.25 -11.75 7.81
CA GLU A 699 29.61 -12.33 9.11
C GLU A 699 28.37 -12.46 10.00
N GLU A 700 27.39 -11.57 9.76
CA GLU A 700 26.13 -11.45 10.48
C GLU A 700 25.17 -12.63 10.26
N LEU A 701 25.37 -13.41 9.17
CA LEU A 701 24.59 -14.59 8.83
C LEU A 701 25.51 -15.82 8.73
N THR A 702 25.49 -16.69 9.74
CA THR A 702 26.33 -17.89 9.77
C THR A 702 25.68 -19.07 9.06
N MET A 703 26.46 -20.12 8.78
CA MET A 703 25.93 -21.38 8.25
C MET A 703 25.01 -22.07 9.25
N ASP A 704 25.32 -21.96 10.54
CA ASP A 704 24.54 -22.57 11.61
C ASP A 704 23.18 -21.90 11.74
N ASP A 705 23.09 -20.58 11.57
CA ASP A 705 21.81 -19.84 11.55
C ASP A 705 20.89 -20.35 10.44
N ILE A 706 21.44 -20.56 9.23
CA ILE A 706 20.67 -21.09 8.09
C ILE A 706 20.18 -22.52 8.37
N ILE A 707 21.03 -23.36 8.98
CA ILE A 707 20.68 -24.74 9.35
C ILE A 707 19.63 -24.75 10.46
N GLU A 708 19.75 -23.89 11.47
CA GLU A 708 18.80 -23.75 12.57
C GLU A 708 17.43 -23.36 12.04
N TYR A 709 17.39 -22.36 11.15
CA TYR A 709 16.16 -21.82 10.59
C TYR A 709 15.44 -22.79 9.63
N HIS A 710 16.19 -23.43 8.71
CA HIS A 710 15.60 -24.25 7.64
C HIS A 710 15.62 -25.76 7.91
N GLY A 711 16.41 -26.19 8.89
CA GLY A 711 16.74 -27.59 9.12
C GLY A 711 17.76 -28.13 8.11
N LYS A 712 18.40 -29.24 8.49
CA LYS A 712 19.45 -29.87 7.69
C LYS A 712 18.88 -30.71 6.54
N SER A 713 19.31 -30.41 5.33
CA SER A 713 18.99 -31.22 4.14
C SER A 713 19.80 -32.51 4.04
N SER A 714 19.20 -33.52 3.40
CA SER A 714 19.87 -34.79 3.08
C SER A 714 21.00 -34.59 2.07
N VAL A 715 22.17 -35.19 2.34
CA VAL A 715 23.35 -35.14 1.46
C VAL A 715 23.02 -35.63 0.05
N TRP A 716 22.23 -36.72 -0.08
CA TRP A 716 21.82 -37.24 -1.38
C TRP A 716 20.97 -36.25 -2.18
N ARG A 717 20.06 -35.53 -1.50
CA ARG A 717 19.24 -34.51 -2.14
C ARG A 717 20.11 -33.35 -2.64
N ARG A 718 21.09 -32.92 -1.83
CA ARG A 718 22.06 -31.87 -2.21
C ARG A 718 22.89 -32.25 -3.43
N ILE A 719 23.30 -33.51 -3.55
CA ILE A 719 24.01 -34.01 -4.73
C ILE A 719 23.11 -33.92 -5.98
N VAL A 720 21.87 -34.40 -5.92
CA VAL A 720 20.92 -34.32 -7.05
C VAL A 720 20.68 -32.87 -7.47
N HIS A 721 20.42 -31.99 -6.51
CA HIS A 721 20.21 -30.57 -6.74
C HIS A 721 21.46 -29.87 -7.30
N SER A 722 22.67 -30.35 -6.97
CA SER A 722 23.91 -29.84 -7.57
C SER A 722 23.97 -30.09 -9.08
N PHE A 723 23.49 -31.26 -9.55
CA PHE A 723 23.35 -31.51 -10.98
C PHE A 723 22.34 -30.56 -11.64
N ASN A 724 21.21 -30.28 -10.97
CA ASN A 724 20.22 -29.31 -11.44
C ASN A 724 20.81 -27.90 -11.51
N PHE A 725 21.59 -27.50 -10.50
CA PHE A 725 22.27 -26.21 -10.47
C PHE A 725 23.27 -26.07 -11.62
N VAL A 726 24.14 -27.07 -11.84
CA VAL A 726 25.07 -27.05 -12.98
C VAL A 726 24.33 -27.02 -14.31
N LYS A 727 23.25 -27.81 -14.45
CA LYS A 727 22.38 -27.78 -15.64
C LYS A 727 21.80 -26.38 -15.84
N HIS A 728 21.27 -25.75 -14.80
CA HIS A 728 20.70 -24.40 -14.86
C HIS A 728 21.74 -23.36 -15.29
N LEU A 729 22.96 -23.42 -14.74
CA LEU A 729 24.06 -22.54 -15.14
C LEU A 729 24.39 -22.70 -16.63
N TYR A 730 24.32 -23.91 -17.17
CA TYR A 730 24.61 -24.19 -18.58
C TYR A 730 23.45 -23.78 -19.50
N THR A 731 22.21 -24.16 -19.19
CA THR A 731 21.04 -23.90 -20.05
C THR A 731 20.65 -22.42 -20.09
N SER A 732 20.99 -21.64 -19.06
CA SER A 732 20.66 -20.22 -19.03
C SER A 732 21.34 -19.43 -20.13
N LYS A 733 22.47 -19.91 -20.71
CA LYS A 733 23.28 -19.19 -21.72
C LYS A 733 22.50 -18.69 -22.96
N HIS A 734 21.46 -19.40 -23.39
CA HIS A 734 20.73 -19.06 -24.62
C HIS A 734 19.55 -18.11 -24.42
N LYS A 735 19.15 -17.88 -23.18
CA LYS A 735 17.94 -17.11 -22.87
C LYS A 735 18.07 -15.62 -23.18
N ILE A 736 19.24 -15.02 -22.94
CA ILE A 736 19.45 -13.59 -23.18
C ILE A 736 19.35 -13.25 -24.67
N GLN A 737 19.95 -14.08 -25.53
CA GLN A 737 19.89 -13.88 -26.98
C GLN A 737 18.43 -13.96 -27.48
N GLN A 738 17.64 -14.88 -26.93
CA GLN A 738 16.21 -14.98 -27.23
C GLN A 738 15.43 -13.76 -26.74
N LEU A 739 15.73 -13.27 -25.53
CA LEU A 739 15.11 -12.06 -24.98
C LEU A 739 15.46 -10.83 -25.82
N GLU A 740 16.73 -10.63 -26.17
CA GLU A 740 17.19 -9.54 -27.02
C GLU A 740 16.53 -9.60 -28.41
N GLN A 741 16.46 -10.78 -29.01
CA GLN A 741 15.77 -10.97 -30.29
C GLN A 741 14.28 -10.64 -30.17
N THR A 742 13.61 -11.08 -29.10
CA THR A 742 12.22 -10.74 -28.82
C THR A 742 12.03 -9.23 -28.69
N LEU A 743 12.92 -8.55 -27.97
CA LEU A 743 12.91 -7.11 -27.74
C LEU A 743 13.17 -6.27 -29.00
N THR A 744 13.63 -6.84 -30.10
CA THR A 744 13.78 -6.09 -31.37
C THR A 744 12.43 -5.74 -32.00
N THR A 745 11.42 -6.59 -31.84
CA THR A 745 10.08 -6.40 -32.39
C THR A 745 9.01 -6.27 -31.32
N TYR A 746 9.41 -6.26 -30.04
CA TYR A 746 8.49 -6.21 -28.93
C TYR A 746 7.79 -4.86 -28.87
N SER A 747 6.46 -4.90 -28.75
CA SER A 747 5.65 -3.72 -28.47
C SER A 747 4.39 -4.15 -27.74
N ILE A 748 3.92 -3.28 -26.85
CA ILE A 748 2.62 -3.42 -26.21
C ILE A 748 1.64 -2.62 -27.08
N HIS A 749 0.58 -3.29 -27.55
CA HIS A 749 -0.36 -2.66 -28.46
C HIS A 749 -1.09 -1.50 -27.76
N ARG A 750 -1.18 -0.36 -28.43
CA ARG A 750 -1.96 0.78 -27.93
C ARG A 750 -3.42 0.58 -28.27
N HIS A 751 -4.27 0.95 -27.32
CA HIS A 751 -5.72 0.97 -27.48
C HIS A 751 -6.26 2.38 -27.28
N ASP A 752 -7.49 2.63 -27.73
CA ASP A 752 -8.15 3.94 -27.66
C ASP A 752 -8.91 4.17 -26.35
N ASN A 753 -8.98 3.16 -25.47
CA ASN A 753 -9.62 3.28 -24.16
C ASN A 753 -8.80 2.61 -23.07
N ALA A 754 -8.92 3.14 -21.85
CA ALA A 754 -8.12 2.77 -20.71
C ALA A 754 -8.36 1.31 -20.25
N MET A 755 -9.61 0.80 -20.36
CA MET A 755 -9.90 -0.58 -19.96
C MET A 755 -9.18 -1.60 -20.85
N ALA A 756 -9.23 -1.42 -22.17
CA ALA A 756 -8.53 -2.28 -23.12
C ALA A 756 -7.01 -2.17 -22.94
N MET A 757 -6.49 -0.96 -22.73
CA MET A 757 -5.05 -0.76 -22.46
C MET A 757 -4.61 -1.44 -21.16
N TYR A 758 -5.40 -1.37 -20.09
CA TYR A 758 -5.14 -2.09 -18.84
C TYR A 758 -5.18 -3.61 -19.02
N GLN A 759 -6.12 -4.13 -19.81
CA GLN A 759 -6.21 -5.57 -20.12
C GLN A 759 -4.98 -6.06 -20.89
N GLU A 760 -4.54 -5.34 -21.92
CA GLU A 760 -3.30 -5.67 -22.66
C GLU A 760 -2.10 -5.69 -21.70
N ILE A 761 -1.92 -4.65 -20.87
CA ILE A 761 -0.83 -4.63 -19.87
C ILE A 761 -0.92 -5.82 -18.93
N ASN A 762 -2.11 -6.13 -18.41
CA ASN A 762 -2.32 -7.23 -17.47
C ASN A 762 -1.99 -8.60 -18.08
N GLU A 763 -2.36 -8.83 -19.34
CA GLU A 763 -2.07 -10.07 -20.07
C GLU A 763 -0.58 -10.22 -20.38
N ARG A 764 0.13 -9.11 -20.65
CA ARG A 764 1.56 -9.09 -20.95
C ARG A 764 2.45 -9.08 -19.72
N LEU A 765 1.95 -8.66 -18.56
CA LEU A 765 2.73 -8.51 -17.33
C LEU A 765 3.62 -9.73 -16.95
N PRO A 766 3.20 -10.99 -17.18
CA PRO A 766 4.06 -12.16 -16.96
C PRO A 766 5.37 -12.14 -17.79
N GLU A 767 5.37 -11.52 -18.97
CA GLU A 767 6.56 -11.37 -19.82
C GLU A 767 7.59 -10.44 -19.16
N CYS A 768 7.14 -9.38 -18.50
CA CYS A 768 8.00 -8.52 -17.66
C CYS A 768 8.61 -9.31 -16.50
N TYR A 769 7.79 -10.12 -15.81
CA TYR A 769 8.27 -10.98 -14.71
C TYR A 769 9.32 -11.99 -15.19
N GLN A 770 9.11 -12.56 -16.37
CA GLN A 770 10.05 -13.50 -16.97
C GLN A 770 11.39 -12.83 -17.33
N ALA A 771 11.37 -11.62 -17.90
CA ALA A 771 12.59 -10.89 -18.24
C ALA A 771 13.47 -10.60 -16.99
N TRP A 772 12.85 -10.17 -15.88
CA TRP A 772 13.55 -10.00 -14.61
C TRP A 772 14.04 -11.33 -14.03
N ALA A 773 13.23 -12.39 -14.09
CA ALA A 773 13.65 -13.73 -13.64
C ALA A 773 14.87 -14.23 -14.41
N ASP A 774 14.94 -14.01 -15.72
CA ASP A 774 16.09 -14.39 -16.54
C ASP A 774 17.33 -13.56 -16.18
N HIS A 775 17.20 -12.24 -15.97
CA HIS A 775 18.31 -11.41 -15.46
C HIS A 775 18.87 -11.95 -14.14
N MET A 776 18.00 -12.33 -13.20
CA MET A 776 18.44 -12.89 -11.91
C MET A 776 19.22 -14.20 -12.07
N SER A 777 18.83 -15.06 -13.03
CA SER A 777 19.59 -16.28 -13.36
C SER A 777 21.02 -15.98 -13.85
N TYR A 778 21.21 -14.92 -14.64
CA TYR A 778 22.55 -14.47 -15.05
C TYR A 778 23.33 -13.85 -13.89
N GLY A 779 22.65 -13.13 -12.99
CA GLY A 779 23.23 -12.65 -11.73
C GLY A 779 23.82 -13.79 -10.90
N ALA A 780 23.02 -14.84 -10.66
CA ALA A 780 23.44 -16.04 -9.95
C ALA A 780 24.62 -16.76 -10.64
N ARG A 781 24.64 -16.81 -11.97
CA ARG A 781 25.74 -17.38 -12.76
C ARG A 781 27.03 -16.58 -12.61
N SER A 782 26.97 -15.25 -12.70
CA SER A 782 28.12 -14.37 -12.48
C SER A 782 28.69 -14.58 -11.07
N ALA A 783 27.82 -14.58 -10.06
CA ALA A 783 28.22 -14.77 -8.67
C ALA A 783 28.88 -16.14 -8.44
N ALA A 784 28.31 -17.22 -9.00
CA ALA A 784 28.88 -18.56 -8.87
C ALA A 784 30.33 -18.64 -9.39
N TRP A 785 30.62 -18.04 -10.55
CA TRP A 785 31.98 -18.01 -11.08
C TRP A 785 32.92 -17.11 -10.27
N SER A 786 32.46 -15.96 -9.78
CA SER A 786 33.23 -15.10 -8.87
C SER A 786 33.59 -15.83 -7.57
N THR A 787 32.66 -16.61 -7.00
CA THR A 787 32.92 -17.45 -5.82
C THR A 787 34.01 -18.48 -6.11
N VAL A 788 34.02 -19.11 -7.29
CA VAL A 788 35.08 -20.06 -7.68
C VAL A 788 36.44 -19.37 -7.77
N LEU A 789 36.53 -18.17 -8.35
CA LEU A 789 37.79 -17.40 -8.37
C LEU A 789 38.28 -17.08 -6.95
N MET A 790 37.37 -16.66 -6.07
CA MET A 790 37.68 -16.41 -4.66
C MET A 790 38.21 -17.65 -3.94
N MET A 791 37.61 -18.82 -4.16
CA MET A 791 38.09 -20.08 -3.56
C MET A 791 39.51 -20.42 -4.02
N VAL A 792 39.87 -20.13 -5.27
CA VAL A 792 41.24 -20.34 -5.75
C VAL A 792 42.21 -19.35 -5.09
N LEU A 793 41.84 -18.07 -5.01
CA LEU A 793 42.65 -17.02 -4.40
C LEU A 793 42.83 -17.22 -2.89
N SER A 794 41.81 -17.74 -2.20
CA SER A 794 41.86 -18.07 -0.76
C SER A 794 42.45 -19.45 -0.46
N GLN A 795 42.87 -20.21 -1.50
CA GLN A 795 43.31 -21.61 -1.38
C GLN A 795 42.31 -22.52 -0.65
N GLY A 796 41.01 -22.29 -0.85
CA GLY A 796 39.94 -23.01 -0.17
C GLY A 796 39.68 -22.53 1.27
N GLY A 797 40.36 -21.47 1.72
CA GLY A 797 40.11 -20.81 3.00
C GLY A 797 38.69 -20.28 3.11
N ARG A 798 38.14 -20.36 4.33
CA ARG A 798 36.79 -19.88 4.65
C ARG A 798 36.71 -18.36 4.81
N GLU A 799 37.80 -17.72 5.21
CA GLU A 799 37.90 -16.25 5.35
C GLU A 799 38.44 -15.60 4.08
N TRP A 800 37.76 -14.56 3.61
CA TRP A 800 38.18 -13.77 2.45
C TRP A 800 38.65 -12.39 2.90
N THR A 801 39.90 -12.06 2.61
CA THR A 801 40.53 -10.79 3.01
C THR A 801 40.36 -9.72 1.95
N ILE A 802 40.55 -8.45 2.33
CA ILE A 802 40.62 -7.30 1.41
C ILE A 802 41.62 -7.56 0.27
N GLN A 803 42.73 -8.24 0.57
CA GLN A 803 43.73 -8.60 -0.44
C GLN A 803 43.16 -9.53 -1.51
N HIS A 804 42.33 -10.53 -1.15
CA HIS A 804 41.68 -11.41 -2.13
C HIS A 804 40.77 -10.62 -3.07
N PHE A 805 39.98 -9.67 -2.54
CA PHE A 805 39.12 -8.82 -3.36
C PHE A 805 39.93 -7.90 -4.29
N SER A 806 41.00 -7.27 -3.79
CA SER A 806 41.94 -6.49 -4.61
C SER A 806 42.55 -7.34 -5.73
N ASP A 807 42.95 -8.58 -5.45
CA ASP A 807 43.55 -9.45 -6.45
C ASP A 807 42.54 -9.92 -7.50
N MET A 808 41.29 -10.14 -7.12
CA MET A 808 40.22 -10.43 -8.07
C MET A 808 39.85 -9.24 -8.95
N ALA A 809 39.96 -8.00 -8.46
CA ALA A 809 39.78 -6.80 -9.28
C ALA A 809 40.72 -6.79 -10.49
N HIS A 810 41.98 -7.26 -10.36
CA HIS A 810 42.92 -7.36 -11.48
C HIS A 810 42.44 -8.29 -12.60
N PHE A 811 41.60 -9.28 -12.29
CA PHE A 811 41.07 -10.22 -13.27
C PHE A 811 39.83 -9.70 -14.02
N TYR A 812 39.18 -8.66 -13.50
CA TYR A 812 38.00 -8.03 -14.10
C TYR A 812 38.29 -6.71 -14.82
N VAL A 813 39.56 -6.36 -14.99
CA VAL A 813 39.95 -5.17 -15.78
C VAL A 813 39.61 -5.37 -17.25
N ASN A 814 39.01 -4.35 -17.88
CA ASN A 814 38.68 -4.27 -19.30
C ASN A 814 37.89 -5.48 -19.80
N CYS A 815 36.75 -5.75 -19.17
CA CYS A 815 35.81 -6.74 -19.65
C CYS A 815 35.18 -6.24 -20.96
N GLU A 816 35.40 -6.94 -22.06
CA GLU A 816 34.83 -6.56 -23.36
C GLU A 816 33.28 -6.61 -23.32
N GLN A 817 32.63 -5.73 -24.09
CA GLN A 817 31.17 -5.71 -24.32
C GLN A 817 30.30 -5.46 -23.08
N VAL A 818 30.79 -4.65 -22.14
CA VAL A 818 30.01 -4.17 -20.99
C VAL A 818 29.12 -3.00 -21.43
N THR A 819 27.82 -3.28 -21.64
CA THR A 819 26.82 -2.31 -22.13
C THR A 819 26.75 -1.01 -21.34
N SER A 820 27.03 -1.07 -20.04
CA SER A 820 27.02 0.08 -19.13
C SER A 820 28.20 1.03 -19.31
N ALA A 821 29.33 0.53 -19.80
CA ALA A 821 30.51 1.33 -20.15
C ALA A 821 30.36 1.99 -21.52
N ASP A 822 29.51 1.46 -22.40
CA ASP A 822 29.22 2.03 -23.71
C ASP A 822 28.50 3.39 -23.62
N VAL A 823 27.72 3.64 -22.56
CA VAL A 823 26.96 4.89 -22.37
C VAL A 823 27.89 6.11 -22.33
N PRO A 824 28.86 6.20 -21.39
CA PRO A 824 29.78 7.34 -21.37
C PRO A 824 30.70 7.39 -22.60
N ASP A 825 31.10 6.24 -23.20
CA ASP A 825 31.86 6.21 -24.46
C ASP A 825 31.05 6.83 -25.63
N ALA A 826 29.73 6.57 -25.69
CA ALA A 826 28.84 7.13 -26.70
C ALA A 826 28.59 8.63 -26.49
N LEU A 827 28.42 9.06 -25.24
CA LEU A 827 28.29 10.48 -24.88
C LEU A 827 29.59 11.26 -25.16
N GLU A 828 30.76 10.67 -24.91
CA GLU A 828 32.05 11.26 -25.24
C GLU A 828 32.21 11.44 -26.76
N LYS A 829 31.90 10.42 -27.55
CA LYS A 829 31.91 10.52 -29.02
C LYS A 829 30.99 11.63 -29.52
N LEU A 830 29.79 11.76 -28.93
CA LEU A 830 28.86 12.83 -29.25
C LEU A 830 29.42 14.21 -28.87
N ALA A 831 30.01 14.35 -27.68
CA ALA A 831 30.61 15.59 -27.21
C ALA A 831 31.80 16.03 -28.10
N VAL A 832 32.69 15.09 -28.45
CA VAL A 832 33.79 15.35 -29.40
C VAL A 832 33.25 15.80 -30.74
N LYS A 833 32.20 15.14 -31.26
CA LYS A 833 31.61 15.50 -32.53
C LYS A 833 31.00 16.92 -32.53
N LEU A 834 30.31 17.26 -31.45
CA LEU A 834 29.75 18.61 -31.23
C LEU A 834 30.83 19.69 -31.18
N ILE A 835 32.02 19.38 -30.67
CA ILE A 835 33.18 20.28 -30.68
C ILE A 835 33.75 20.42 -32.08
N GLU A 836 33.95 19.31 -32.80
CA GLU A 836 34.46 19.29 -34.18
C GLU A 836 33.57 20.09 -35.14
N GLU A 837 32.25 20.02 -34.98
CA GLU A 837 31.27 20.73 -35.82
C GLU A 837 31.02 22.18 -35.38
N GLY A 838 31.71 22.67 -34.34
CA GLY A 838 31.58 24.04 -33.87
C GLY A 838 30.26 24.35 -33.15
N HIS A 839 29.58 23.33 -32.63
CA HIS A 839 28.28 23.45 -31.95
C HIS A 839 28.37 23.58 -30.42
N LYS A 840 29.58 23.52 -29.84
CA LYS A 840 29.84 23.62 -28.40
C LYS A 840 29.12 24.80 -27.73
N ASP A 841 29.44 26.03 -28.13
CA ASP A 841 28.93 27.23 -27.45
C ASP A 841 27.43 27.41 -27.66
N ARG A 842 26.94 27.01 -28.86
CA ARG A 842 25.51 26.99 -29.19
C ARG A 842 24.74 26.07 -28.25
N LEU A 843 25.17 24.82 -28.08
CA LEU A 843 24.49 23.86 -27.22
C LEU A 843 24.55 24.25 -25.73
N ILE A 844 25.68 24.79 -25.25
CA ILE A 844 25.82 25.23 -23.85
C ILE A 844 24.87 26.38 -23.49
N SER A 845 24.56 27.25 -24.45
CA SER A 845 23.69 28.41 -24.25
C SER A 845 22.19 28.10 -24.24
N MET A 846 21.78 26.95 -24.81
CA MET A 846 20.38 26.53 -24.91
C MET A 846 19.87 25.96 -23.58
N SER A 847 18.57 26.10 -23.32
CA SER A 847 17.92 25.27 -22.31
C SER A 847 17.94 23.79 -22.73
N PRO A 848 17.88 22.82 -21.79
CA PRO A 848 17.89 21.40 -22.12
C PRO A 848 16.78 20.98 -23.09
N GLN A 849 15.61 21.60 -23.00
CA GLN A 849 14.48 21.34 -23.88
C GLN A 849 14.72 21.85 -25.31
N GLU A 850 15.25 23.07 -25.46
CA GLU A 850 15.61 23.63 -26.77
C GLU A 850 16.72 22.82 -27.44
N ALA A 851 17.76 22.46 -26.67
CA ALA A 851 18.86 21.64 -27.17
C ALA A 851 18.39 20.23 -27.57
N THR A 852 17.43 19.65 -26.84
CA THR A 852 16.82 18.37 -27.23
C THR A 852 16.08 18.49 -28.56
N ALA A 853 15.22 19.51 -28.70
CA ALA A 853 14.49 19.74 -29.94
C ALA A 853 15.43 19.97 -31.13
N TRP A 854 16.53 20.71 -30.92
CA TRP A 854 17.56 20.92 -31.95
C TRP A 854 18.29 19.62 -32.32
N LEU A 855 18.79 18.85 -31.34
CA LEU A 855 19.50 17.58 -31.58
C LEU A 855 18.62 16.51 -32.25
N LEU A 856 17.31 16.57 -32.06
CA LEU A 856 16.36 15.67 -32.72
C LEU A 856 15.91 16.21 -34.09
N GLY A 857 16.10 17.49 -34.36
CA GLY A 857 15.77 18.12 -35.65
C GLY A 857 16.85 17.93 -36.71
N ASP A 858 16.45 18.12 -37.97
CA ASP A 858 17.32 17.90 -39.14
C ASP A 858 18.55 18.84 -39.18
N ASP A 859 18.45 20.00 -38.53
CA ASP A 859 19.49 21.05 -38.49
C ASP A 859 20.72 20.71 -37.64
N SER A 860 20.72 19.57 -36.93
CA SER A 860 21.80 19.15 -36.04
C SER A 860 22.85 18.23 -36.69
N GLY A 861 22.69 17.91 -37.98
CA GLY A 861 23.69 17.21 -38.78
C GLY A 861 24.10 15.85 -38.21
N SER A 862 25.40 15.56 -38.20
CA SER A 862 25.89 14.26 -37.75
C SER A 862 25.89 14.11 -36.22
N SER A 863 26.01 15.21 -35.47
CA SER A 863 25.80 15.21 -34.02
C SER A 863 24.38 14.78 -33.65
N GLY A 864 23.36 15.21 -34.41
CA GLY A 864 21.98 14.76 -34.24
C GLY A 864 21.80 13.26 -34.47
N GLN A 865 22.40 12.72 -35.53
CA GLN A 865 22.37 11.29 -35.84
C GLN A 865 23.01 10.44 -34.73
N LEU A 866 24.13 10.91 -34.16
CA LEU A 866 24.77 10.26 -33.02
C LEU A 866 23.88 10.30 -31.77
N PHE A 867 23.17 11.41 -31.53
CA PHE A 867 22.22 11.52 -30.42
C PHE A 867 21.01 10.59 -30.60
N GLN A 868 20.45 10.50 -31.81
CA GLN A 868 19.38 9.54 -32.11
C GLN A 868 19.85 8.09 -31.92
N THR A 869 21.03 7.76 -32.42
CA THR A 869 21.65 6.43 -32.22
C THR A 869 21.83 6.12 -30.72
N PHE A 870 22.25 7.12 -29.92
CA PHE A 870 22.35 6.97 -28.47
C PHE A 870 20.98 6.66 -27.84
N LEU A 871 19.92 7.36 -28.22
CA LEU A 871 18.57 7.12 -27.70
C LEU A 871 17.99 5.76 -28.16
N GLU A 872 18.34 5.28 -29.34
CA GLU A 872 17.97 3.94 -29.80
C GLU A 872 18.63 2.85 -28.95
N LEU A 873 19.93 2.96 -28.72
CA LEU A 873 20.74 1.94 -28.02
C LEU A 873 20.61 1.99 -26.49
N HIS A 874 20.53 3.19 -25.92
CA HIS A 874 20.61 3.42 -24.48
C HIS A 874 19.43 4.21 -23.91
N GLY A 875 18.52 4.71 -24.75
CA GLY A 875 17.41 5.55 -24.30
C GLY A 875 16.39 4.87 -23.40
N HIS A 876 16.35 3.53 -23.31
CA HIS A 876 15.48 2.81 -22.36
C HIS A 876 15.96 2.92 -20.90
N ARG A 877 17.16 3.45 -20.66
CA ARG A 877 17.74 3.62 -19.32
C ARG A 877 17.23 4.92 -18.67
N CYS A 878 17.29 4.98 -17.35
CA CYS A 878 17.13 6.21 -16.56
C CYS A 878 17.68 6.00 -15.14
N LEU A 879 17.69 7.06 -14.34
CA LEU A 879 17.79 6.95 -12.88
C LEU A 879 16.66 6.04 -12.36
N ARG A 880 16.95 5.22 -11.35
CA ARG A 880 15.98 4.31 -10.73
C ARG A 880 15.25 3.49 -11.80
N GLU A 881 16.02 2.84 -12.67
CA GLU A 881 15.54 2.22 -13.92
C GLU A 881 14.38 1.21 -13.74
N ALA A 882 14.21 0.64 -12.54
CA ALA A 882 13.11 -0.26 -12.19
C ALA A 882 11.84 0.43 -11.63
N GLU A 883 11.90 1.71 -11.27
CA GLU A 883 10.73 2.49 -10.81
C GLU A 883 9.85 2.81 -12.01
N LEU A 884 8.61 2.33 -12.02
CA LEU A 884 7.70 2.49 -13.17
C LEU A 884 7.31 3.94 -13.43
N ARG A 885 7.30 4.78 -12.38
CA ARG A 885 7.03 6.22 -12.50
C ARG A 885 8.14 6.97 -13.24
N GLU A 886 9.39 6.53 -13.14
CA GLU A 886 10.53 7.24 -13.72
C GLU A 886 10.61 7.06 -15.24
N MET A 887 10.52 8.18 -15.96
CA MET A 887 10.66 8.21 -17.42
C MET A 887 12.08 7.89 -17.88
N SER A 888 12.17 7.07 -18.94
CA SER A 888 13.43 6.73 -19.61
C SER A 888 14.04 7.92 -20.35
N TRP A 889 15.33 7.88 -20.64
CA TRP A 889 16.01 8.92 -21.43
C TRP A 889 15.42 9.11 -22.83
N ARG A 890 14.77 8.09 -23.39
CA ARG A 890 14.03 8.21 -24.66
C ARG A 890 12.75 9.02 -24.48
N ALA A 891 12.05 8.83 -23.37
CA ALA A 891 10.83 9.55 -23.06
C ALA A 891 11.11 11.00 -22.61
N ASP A 892 12.24 11.23 -21.92
CA ASP A 892 12.71 12.54 -21.49
C ASP A 892 14.21 12.74 -21.80
N PRO A 893 14.56 13.07 -23.06
CA PRO A 893 15.97 13.22 -23.47
C PRO A 893 16.67 14.44 -22.87
N ALA A 894 15.92 15.41 -22.35
CA ALA A 894 16.48 16.61 -21.74
C ALA A 894 17.40 16.29 -20.55
N LYS A 895 17.13 15.20 -19.82
CA LYS A 895 17.98 14.69 -18.73
C LYS A 895 19.40 14.34 -19.21
N VAL A 896 19.56 13.80 -20.42
CA VAL A 896 20.86 13.43 -20.99
C VAL A 896 21.58 14.66 -21.55
N VAL A 897 20.83 15.58 -22.15
CA VAL A 897 21.37 16.84 -22.69
C VAL A 897 22.09 17.65 -21.61
N LEU A 898 21.56 17.69 -20.39
CA LEU A 898 22.22 18.32 -19.25
C LEU A 898 23.63 17.77 -19.01
N THR A 899 23.81 16.45 -19.13
CA THR A 899 25.14 15.86 -18.98
C THR A 899 26.06 16.22 -20.14
N ILE A 900 25.57 16.17 -21.39
CA ILE A 900 26.36 16.55 -22.56
C ILE A 900 26.85 18.00 -22.43
N GLN A 901 25.97 18.92 -22.01
CA GLN A 901 26.33 20.32 -21.74
C GLN A 901 27.42 20.45 -20.68
N SER A 902 27.37 19.64 -19.61
CA SER A 902 28.41 19.60 -18.57
C SER A 902 29.75 19.09 -19.10
N MET A 903 29.74 18.01 -19.91
CA MET A 903 30.94 17.46 -20.54
C MET A 903 31.63 18.49 -21.46
N LEU A 904 30.84 19.18 -22.31
CA LEU A 904 31.35 20.19 -23.23
C LEU A 904 32.03 21.37 -22.52
N ARG A 905 31.60 21.74 -21.32
CA ARG A 905 32.23 22.81 -20.52
C ARG A 905 33.67 22.46 -20.12
N ASN A 906 33.98 21.18 -19.94
CA ASN A 906 35.18 20.72 -19.23
C ASN A 906 36.31 20.12 -20.11
N ASN A 907 36.12 19.98 -21.44
CA ASN A 907 37.19 19.66 -22.42
C ASN A 907 38.09 18.42 -22.10
N GLN A 908 37.58 17.39 -21.43
CA GLN A 908 38.37 16.17 -21.14
C GLN A 908 38.31 15.15 -22.29
N ILE A 909 39.46 14.55 -22.62
CA ILE A 909 39.64 13.53 -23.67
C ILE A 909 40.40 12.31 -23.11
N ALA A 910 39.76 11.14 -23.24
CA ALA A 910 40.25 9.74 -23.24
C ALA A 910 41.38 9.29 -22.29
N SER A 911 41.08 8.26 -21.48
CA SER A 911 42.08 7.30 -20.97
C SER A 911 42.31 6.18 -22.00
N LYS A 912 43.56 5.77 -22.20
CA LYS A 912 43.90 4.62 -23.06
C LYS A 912 43.55 3.31 -22.34
N LYS A 913 42.67 2.50 -22.94
CA LYS A 913 42.35 1.13 -22.48
C LYS A 913 43.49 0.17 -22.87
N GLU A 914 44.18 -0.42 -21.91
CA GLU A 914 45.16 -1.50 -22.15
C GLU A 914 44.45 -2.87 -22.26
N PRO A 915 44.74 -3.71 -23.25
CA PRO A 915 44.09 -5.02 -23.38
C PRO A 915 44.43 -5.95 -22.20
N PHE A 916 43.45 -6.74 -21.73
CA PHE A 916 43.66 -7.68 -20.64
C PHE A 916 44.67 -8.78 -21.00
N ASN A 917 45.67 -8.99 -20.15
CA ASN A 917 46.63 -10.09 -20.27
C ASN A 917 46.66 -10.94 -18.98
N PHE A 918 46.38 -12.24 -19.11
CA PHE A 918 46.32 -13.17 -17.99
C PHE A 918 47.65 -13.28 -17.23
N ASP A 919 48.77 -13.44 -17.93
CA ASP A 919 50.07 -13.66 -17.30
C ASP A 919 50.60 -12.39 -16.62
N GLU A 920 50.19 -11.21 -17.08
CA GLU A 920 50.48 -9.95 -16.39
C GLU A 920 49.57 -9.74 -15.17
N ALA A 921 48.27 -10.04 -15.27
CA ALA A 921 47.36 -9.97 -14.13
C ALA A 921 47.81 -10.88 -12.98
N VAL A 922 48.24 -12.12 -13.29
CA VAL A 922 48.80 -13.06 -12.30
C VAL A 922 50.14 -12.60 -11.70
N LYS A 923 50.89 -11.71 -12.36
CA LYS A 923 52.09 -11.09 -11.76
C LYS A 923 51.76 -9.96 -10.79
N LYS A 924 50.60 -9.32 -10.94
CA LYS A 924 50.18 -8.15 -10.15
C LYS A 924 49.49 -8.54 -8.83
N ILE A 925 48.92 -9.74 -8.74
CA ILE A 925 48.29 -10.24 -7.50
C ILE A 925 49.33 -10.51 -6.40
N LYS A 926 48.91 -10.39 -5.13
CA LYS A 926 49.77 -10.68 -3.97
C LYS A 926 49.44 -12.02 -3.29
N SER A 927 48.24 -12.55 -3.52
CA SER A 927 47.78 -13.81 -2.96
C SER A 927 48.53 -14.99 -3.55
N PRO A 928 48.97 -15.95 -2.71
CA PRO A 928 49.70 -17.12 -3.18
C PRO A 928 48.78 -18.04 -3.99
N ILE A 929 49.19 -18.40 -5.21
CA ILE A 929 48.45 -19.35 -6.07
C ILE A 929 49.30 -20.61 -6.30
N THR A 930 48.72 -21.79 -6.09
CA THR A 930 49.36 -23.09 -6.38
C THR A 930 49.40 -23.36 -7.89
N MET A 931 50.26 -24.28 -8.37
CA MET A 931 50.27 -24.63 -9.80
C MET A 931 48.91 -25.18 -10.29
N ALA A 932 48.24 -25.98 -9.47
CA ALA A 932 46.87 -26.44 -9.73
C ALA A 932 45.87 -25.27 -9.74
N GLY A 933 45.98 -24.35 -8.78
CA GLY A 933 45.18 -23.13 -8.72
C GLY A 933 45.34 -22.25 -9.97
N ARG A 934 46.56 -22.10 -10.48
CA ARG A 934 46.83 -21.34 -11.72
C ARG A 934 46.15 -21.98 -12.93
N TYR A 935 46.17 -23.32 -13.02
CA TYR A 935 45.48 -24.04 -14.09
C TYR A 935 43.96 -23.87 -14.01
N ILE A 936 43.38 -24.04 -12.80
CA ILE A 936 41.95 -23.82 -12.55
C ILE A 936 41.58 -22.38 -12.91
N LEU A 937 42.33 -21.39 -12.45
CA LEU A 937 42.11 -19.98 -12.72
C LEU A 937 42.14 -19.68 -14.23
N LYS A 938 43.11 -20.21 -14.97
CA LYS A 938 43.20 -20.04 -16.42
C LYS A 938 41.98 -20.61 -17.15
N TRP A 939 41.38 -21.68 -16.63
CA TRP A 939 40.20 -22.31 -17.20
C TRP A 939 38.88 -21.64 -16.79
N THR A 940 38.75 -21.19 -15.54
CA THR A 940 37.50 -20.59 -15.00
C THR A 940 37.38 -19.10 -15.31
N LEU A 941 38.49 -18.37 -15.40
CA LEU A 941 38.48 -16.92 -15.57
C LEU A 941 37.70 -16.44 -16.82
N PRO A 942 37.81 -17.08 -18.00
CA PRO A 942 37.00 -16.69 -19.16
C PRO A 942 35.50 -16.72 -18.87
N TYR A 943 35.02 -17.74 -18.13
CA TYR A 943 33.61 -17.83 -17.74
C TYR A 943 33.20 -16.80 -16.70
N ALA A 944 34.09 -16.47 -15.77
CA ALA A 944 33.84 -15.42 -14.78
C ALA A 944 33.75 -14.04 -15.43
N ARG A 945 34.64 -13.72 -16.38
CA ARG A 945 34.61 -12.48 -17.17
C ARG A 945 33.37 -12.43 -18.07
N GLN A 946 33.04 -13.54 -18.74
CA GLN A 946 31.82 -13.66 -19.54
C GLN A 946 30.55 -13.50 -18.68
N GLY A 947 30.54 -14.03 -17.45
CA GLY A 947 29.40 -13.90 -16.54
C GLY A 947 29.10 -12.45 -16.14
N VAL A 948 30.13 -11.62 -15.93
CA VAL A 948 29.97 -10.19 -15.65
C VAL A 948 29.34 -9.48 -16.86
N MET A 949 29.84 -9.77 -18.07
CA MET A 949 29.29 -9.24 -19.32
C MET A 949 27.83 -9.65 -19.53
N GLU A 950 27.51 -10.94 -19.41
CA GLU A 950 26.14 -11.49 -19.57
C GLU A 950 25.18 -10.89 -18.52
N ARG A 951 25.65 -10.63 -17.29
CA ARG A 951 24.85 -9.98 -16.24
C ARG A 951 24.46 -8.55 -16.61
N GLU A 952 25.40 -7.77 -17.15
CA GLU A 952 25.13 -6.38 -17.58
C GLU A 952 24.21 -6.33 -18.81
N GLN A 953 24.44 -7.20 -19.79
CA GLN A 953 23.57 -7.32 -20.97
C GLN A 953 22.14 -7.72 -20.56
N SER A 954 22.00 -8.74 -19.70
CA SER A 954 20.68 -9.22 -19.27
C SER A 954 19.94 -8.16 -18.46
N LYS A 955 20.65 -7.36 -17.65
CA LYS A 955 20.09 -6.21 -16.95
C LYS A 955 19.52 -5.20 -17.95
N SER A 956 20.31 -4.84 -18.96
CA SER A 956 19.88 -3.92 -20.03
C SER A 956 18.61 -4.42 -20.71
N ALA A 957 18.55 -5.72 -21.05
CA ALA A 957 17.39 -6.33 -21.68
C ALA A 957 16.15 -6.32 -20.77
N ALA A 958 16.29 -6.65 -19.47
CA ALA A 958 15.19 -6.60 -18.51
C ALA A 958 14.67 -5.16 -18.30
N VAL A 959 15.56 -4.17 -18.27
CA VAL A 959 15.19 -2.75 -18.19
C VAL A 959 14.51 -2.28 -19.47
N LYS A 960 14.96 -2.74 -20.64
CA LYS A 960 14.29 -2.44 -21.92
C LYS A 960 12.88 -3.04 -21.96
N MET A 961 12.69 -4.25 -21.46
CA MET A 961 11.36 -4.82 -21.26
C MET A 961 10.52 -3.93 -20.33
N ALA A 962 11.06 -3.54 -19.17
CA ALA A 962 10.37 -2.67 -18.22
C ALA A 962 10.01 -1.30 -18.84
N ASP A 963 10.86 -0.71 -19.69
CA ASP A 963 10.59 0.55 -20.41
C ASP A 963 9.35 0.46 -21.31
N HIS A 964 9.10 -0.67 -21.97
CA HIS A 964 7.84 -0.87 -22.70
C HIS A 964 6.62 -0.81 -21.76
N PHE A 965 6.71 -1.40 -20.57
CA PHE A 965 5.64 -1.32 -19.56
C PHE A 965 5.49 0.08 -19.00
N LYS A 966 6.60 0.81 -18.75
CA LYS A 966 6.56 2.22 -18.32
C LYS A 966 5.79 3.08 -19.31
N GLN A 967 6.14 2.99 -20.60
CA GLN A 967 5.46 3.70 -21.66
C GLN A 967 3.97 3.31 -21.76
N ALA A 968 3.67 2.02 -21.60
CA ALA A 968 2.29 1.54 -21.58
C ALA A 968 1.47 2.10 -20.41
N TYR A 969 2.04 2.18 -19.20
CA TYR A 969 1.38 2.77 -18.03
C TYR A 969 1.22 4.28 -18.13
N TRP A 970 2.20 5.02 -18.64
CA TRP A 970 2.06 6.45 -18.92
C TRP A 970 0.98 6.71 -19.98
N TYR A 971 0.93 5.87 -21.02
CA TYR A 971 -0.15 5.94 -22.01
C TYR A 971 -1.52 5.60 -21.40
N LEU A 972 -1.61 4.56 -20.56
CA LEU A 972 -2.81 4.26 -19.78
C LEU A 972 -3.23 5.45 -18.90
N ALA A 973 -2.27 6.12 -18.25
CA ALA A 973 -2.53 7.31 -17.43
C ALA A 973 -3.15 8.43 -18.27
N SER A 974 -2.61 8.70 -19.46
CA SER A 974 -3.16 9.69 -20.41
C SER A 974 -4.59 9.35 -20.82
N LEU A 975 -4.89 8.07 -21.09
CA LEU A 975 -6.26 7.61 -21.40
C LEU A 975 -7.19 7.77 -20.20
N MET A 976 -6.73 7.44 -18.98
CA MET A 976 -7.54 7.58 -17.77
C MET A 976 -7.84 9.05 -17.43
N VAL A 977 -6.92 9.97 -17.72
CA VAL A 977 -7.16 11.42 -17.63
C VAL A 977 -8.13 11.87 -18.71
N ALA A 978 -7.93 11.42 -19.96
CA ALA A 978 -8.82 11.73 -21.08
C ALA A 978 -10.26 11.22 -20.86
N GLU A 979 -10.42 10.11 -20.13
CA GLU A 979 -11.72 9.57 -19.71
C GLU A 979 -12.29 10.22 -18.43
N GLY A 980 -11.57 11.15 -17.81
CA GLY A 980 -11.97 11.83 -16.58
C GLY A 980 -12.03 10.91 -15.35
N ARG A 981 -11.18 9.87 -15.30
CA ARG A 981 -11.05 8.93 -14.17
C ARG A 981 -9.95 9.34 -13.20
N LEU A 982 -8.94 10.04 -13.69
CA LEU A 982 -7.87 10.64 -12.90
C LEU A 982 -7.78 12.14 -13.19
N PRO A 983 -7.42 12.97 -12.20
CA PRO A 983 -7.23 14.40 -12.42
C PRO A 983 -5.96 14.73 -13.21
N GLU A 984 -4.94 13.87 -13.13
CA GLU A 984 -3.61 14.02 -13.72
C GLU A 984 -2.95 12.65 -13.92
N GLU A 985 -1.97 12.57 -14.83
CA GLU A 985 -1.36 11.30 -15.24
C GLU A 985 -0.49 10.67 -14.13
N ASP A 986 0.29 11.50 -13.44
CA ASP A 986 1.23 11.07 -12.38
C ASP A 986 0.55 10.30 -11.24
N LEU A 987 -0.74 10.56 -11.02
CA LEU A 987 -1.49 9.94 -9.92
C LEU A 987 -1.65 8.42 -10.10
N LEU A 988 -1.59 7.92 -11.34
CA LEU A 988 -1.71 6.49 -11.65
C LEU A 988 -0.67 5.64 -10.90
N PHE A 989 0.56 6.15 -10.71
CA PHE A 989 1.64 5.42 -10.05
C PHE A 989 1.42 5.21 -8.55
N PHE A 990 0.49 5.95 -7.94
CA PHE A 990 0.10 5.83 -6.54
C PHE A 990 -1.06 4.85 -6.31
N LEU A 991 -1.50 4.17 -7.36
CA LEU A 991 -2.39 3.02 -7.33
C LEU A 991 -1.57 1.75 -7.57
N THR A 992 -1.91 0.67 -6.87
CA THR A 992 -1.46 -0.67 -7.25
C THR A 992 -2.10 -1.09 -8.58
N HIS A 993 -1.49 -2.04 -9.30
CA HIS A 993 -2.07 -2.58 -10.54
C HIS A 993 -3.52 -3.05 -10.35
N GLN A 994 -3.82 -3.69 -9.22
CA GLN A 994 -5.17 -4.15 -8.89
C GLN A 994 -6.14 -2.98 -8.64
N GLU A 995 -5.70 -1.94 -7.91
CA GLU A 995 -6.52 -0.74 -7.65
C GLU A 995 -6.81 0.02 -8.95
N ILE A 996 -5.89 0.05 -9.93
CA ILE A 996 -6.16 0.59 -11.28
C ILE A 996 -7.33 -0.17 -11.92
N GLY A 997 -7.29 -1.50 -11.89
CA GLY A 997 -8.38 -2.33 -12.36
C GLY A 997 -9.71 -2.02 -11.65
N THR A 998 -9.71 -1.90 -10.33
CA THR A 998 -10.90 -1.51 -9.56
C THR A 998 -11.42 -0.14 -9.96
N LEU A 999 -10.55 0.87 -10.06
CA LEU A 999 -10.94 2.24 -10.44
C LEU A 999 -11.53 2.32 -11.85
N LEU A 1000 -11.03 1.51 -12.79
CA LEU A 1000 -11.58 1.41 -14.14
C LEU A 1000 -13.02 0.84 -14.16
N HIS A 1001 -13.35 -0.06 -13.22
CA HIS A 1001 -14.71 -0.61 -13.10
C HIS A 1001 -15.64 0.27 -12.26
N SER A 1002 -15.17 0.82 -11.13
CA SER A 1002 -16.04 1.47 -10.13
C SER A 1002 -16.02 3.00 -10.12
N ARG A 1003 -14.98 3.65 -10.67
CA ARG A 1003 -14.71 5.09 -10.46
C ARG A 1003 -14.68 5.50 -8.97
N SER A 1004 -14.20 4.63 -8.08
CA SER A 1004 -14.16 4.91 -6.63
C SER A 1004 -13.37 6.19 -6.30
N ALA A 1005 -14.05 7.15 -5.69
CA ALA A 1005 -13.45 8.40 -5.24
C ALA A 1005 -12.45 8.16 -4.08
N VAL A 1006 -12.72 7.15 -3.25
CA VAL A 1006 -11.85 6.73 -2.15
C VAL A 1006 -10.46 6.34 -2.65
N LEU A 1007 -10.38 5.61 -3.78
CA LEU A 1007 -9.09 5.23 -4.37
C LEU A 1007 -8.31 6.44 -4.90
N VAL A 1008 -9.00 7.40 -5.53
CA VAL A 1008 -8.36 8.64 -6.02
C VAL A 1008 -7.84 9.48 -4.84
N ALA A 1009 -8.65 9.64 -3.80
CA ALA A 1009 -8.25 10.33 -2.57
C ALA A 1009 -7.09 9.61 -1.88
N LYS A 1010 -7.10 8.28 -1.82
CA LYS A 1010 -6.01 7.47 -1.27
C LYS A 1010 -4.72 7.65 -2.06
N ALA A 1011 -4.77 7.62 -3.40
CA ALA A 1011 -3.63 7.86 -4.27
C ALA A 1011 -3.01 9.26 -4.03
N LEU A 1012 -3.84 10.30 -3.89
CA LEU A 1012 -3.38 11.66 -3.59
C LEU A 1012 -2.63 11.73 -2.26
N ARG A 1013 -3.14 11.02 -1.23
CA ARG A 1013 -2.51 10.96 0.09
C ARG A 1013 -1.21 10.17 0.07
N ARG A 1014 -1.16 9.04 -0.64
CA ARG A 1014 0.07 8.28 -0.90
C ARG A 1014 1.14 9.13 -1.57
N ARG A 1015 0.76 9.97 -2.54
CA ARG A 1015 1.69 10.93 -3.16
C ARG A 1015 2.25 11.94 -2.16
N ARG A 1016 1.43 12.46 -1.24
CA ARG A 1016 1.87 13.40 -0.20
C ARG A 1016 2.87 12.78 0.79
N ILE A 1017 2.78 11.48 1.08
CA ILE A 1017 3.69 10.81 2.02
C ILE A 1017 5.00 10.34 1.38
N LEU A 1018 5.07 10.21 0.05
CA LEU A 1018 6.27 9.70 -0.64
C LEU A 1018 7.55 10.48 -0.26
N PRO A 1019 7.58 11.83 -0.17
CA PRO A 1019 8.78 12.54 0.27
C PRO A 1019 9.26 12.14 1.67
N LYS A 1020 8.32 11.87 2.60
CA LYS A 1020 8.65 11.37 3.94
C LYS A 1020 9.25 9.97 3.87
N GLN A 1021 8.65 9.06 3.08
CA GLN A 1021 9.21 7.73 2.85
C GLN A 1021 10.62 7.83 2.26
N MET A 1022 10.81 8.62 1.20
CA MET A 1022 12.10 8.84 0.56
C MET A 1022 13.21 9.37 1.49
N SER A 1023 12.85 10.06 2.57
CA SER A 1023 13.81 10.59 3.55
C SER A 1023 14.33 9.55 4.55
N LEU A 1024 13.66 8.39 4.67
CA LEU A 1024 14.04 7.34 5.61
C LEU A 1024 15.29 6.61 5.12
N LYS A 1025 16.18 6.28 6.07
CA LYS A 1025 17.39 5.50 5.81
C LYS A 1025 17.39 4.26 6.68
N PHE A 1026 17.81 3.13 6.12
CA PHE A 1026 17.88 1.85 6.83
C PHE A 1026 19.33 1.35 6.89
N PRO A 1027 19.67 0.52 7.88
CA PRO A 1027 20.92 -0.22 7.86
C PRO A 1027 21.01 -1.11 6.63
N GLU A 1028 22.23 -1.31 6.11
CA GLU A 1028 22.47 -2.24 4.98
C GLU A 1028 21.94 -3.66 5.29
N ILE A 1029 22.15 -4.10 6.54
CA ILE A 1029 21.71 -5.39 7.07
C ILE A 1029 20.80 -5.12 8.26
N CYS A 1030 19.56 -5.58 8.18
CA CYS A 1030 18.53 -5.46 9.21
C CYS A 1030 18.30 -6.83 9.87
N HIS A 1031 18.28 -6.85 11.20
CA HIS A 1031 17.90 -8.02 12.00
C HIS A 1031 16.46 -7.85 12.47
N GLY A 1032 15.63 -8.87 12.27
CA GLY A 1032 14.21 -8.78 12.53
C GLY A 1032 13.56 -7.73 11.64
N HIS A 1033 12.61 -6.98 12.20
CA HIS A 1033 11.90 -5.97 11.43
C HIS A 1033 12.80 -4.78 11.07
N PRO A 1034 12.83 -4.32 9.81
CA PRO A 1034 13.61 -3.15 9.43
C PRO A 1034 13.16 -1.89 10.16
N GLU A 1035 14.08 -1.20 10.82
CA GLU A 1035 13.83 0.08 11.48
C GLU A 1035 14.70 1.17 10.85
N PRO A 1036 14.15 2.39 10.63
CA PRO A 1036 14.92 3.49 10.10
C PRO A 1036 15.97 3.96 11.12
N ILE A 1037 17.14 4.35 10.63
CA ILE A 1037 18.22 4.93 11.44
C ILE A 1037 17.85 6.37 11.78
N GLU A 1038 17.87 6.73 13.07
CA GLU A 1038 17.83 8.13 13.48
C GLU A 1038 19.11 8.83 13.00
N VAL A 1039 18.96 9.87 12.19
CA VAL A 1039 20.08 10.71 11.75
C VAL A 1039 20.48 11.64 12.90
N GLY A 1040 21.09 11.06 13.94
CA GLY A 1040 21.80 11.80 14.97
C GLY A 1040 23.12 12.34 14.42
N ALA A 1041 23.49 13.56 14.81
CA ALA A 1041 24.77 14.16 14.45
C ALA A 1041 25.93 13.26 14.92
N LEU A 1042 26.50 12.50 13.99
CA LEU A 1042 27.76 11.79 14.20
C LEU A 1042 28.80 12.83 14.68
N PRO A 1043 29.67 12.51 15.66
CA PRO A 1043 30.63 13.47 16.18
C PRO A 1043 31.58 13.91 15.07
N VAL A 1044 31.37 15.14 14.58
CA VAL A 1044 32.35 15.85 13.77
C VAL A 1044 33.49 16.20 14.72
N SER A 1045 34.61 15.48 14.64
CA SER A 1045 35.96 16.06 14.81
C SER A 1045 37.04 14.99 14.79
N GLY A 1046 37.91 15.10 13.80
CA GLY A 1046 39.21 14.46 13.76
C GLY A 1046 39.92 14.90 12.48
N SER A 1047 41.02 15.64 12.61
CA SER A 1047 41.85 16.12 11.51
C SER A 1047 42.62 14.99 10.78
N ASP A 1048 42.30 13.73 11.07
CA ASP A 1048 42.87 12.50 10.51
C ASP A 1048 41.77 11.44 10.31
N LEU A 1049 40.66 11.82 9.65
CA LEU A 1049 39.59 10.90 9.29
C LEU A 1049 40.06 9.93 8.20
N VAL A 1050 40.15 8.64 8.52
CA VAL A 1050 40.39 7.55 7.56
C VAL A 1050 39.22 6.58 7.62
N LEU A 1051 38.49 6.44 6.50
CA LEU A 1051 37.49 5.40 6.32
C LEU A 1051 38.07 4.27 5.47
N LYS A 1052 37.65 3.04 5.76
CA LYS A 1052 38.00 1.85 4.97
C LYS A 1052 36.76 1.33 4.25
N GLY A 1053 36.98 0.76 3.07
CA GLY A 1053 35.98 0.05 2.28
C GLY A 1053 36.63 -1.04 1.43
N MET A 1054 35.86 -1.54 0.47
CA MET A 1054 36.30 -2.55 -0.47
C MET A 1054 37.05 -1.90 -1.65
N PRO A 1055 38.31 -2.30 -1.92
CA PRO A 1055 39.04 -1.86 -3.11
C PRO A 1055 38.40 -2.47 -4.36
N VAL A 1056 38.13 -1.63 -5.35
CA VAL A 1056 37.37 -2.01 -6.54
C VAL A 1056 38.11 -1.74 -7.83
N SER A 1057 38.76 -0.58 -7.90
CA SER A 1057 39.55 -0.13 -9.04
C SER A 1057 40.82 0.52 -8.51
N HIS A 1058 41.97 0.00 -8.97
CA HIS A 1058 43.28 0.38 -8.46
C HIS A 1058 43.66 1.81 -8.83
N GLY A 1059 44.54 2.39 -8.02
CA GLY A 1059 45.08 3.73 -8.24
C GLY A 1059 44.99 4.58 -6.98
N THR A 1060 45.66 5.73 -7.02
CA THR A 1060 45.66 6.68 -5.91
C THR A 1060 45.51 8.08 -6.48
N VAL A 1061 44.58 8.84 -5.91
CA VAL A 1061 44.28 10.20 -6.35
C VAL A 1061 44.07 11.10 -5.14
N THR A 1062 44.51 12.35 -5.26
CA THR A 1062 44.23 13.40 -4.29
C THR A 1062 43.48 14.53 -4.98
N ALA A 1063 42.25 14.79 -4.55
CA ALA A 1063 41.39 15.78 -5.17
C ALA A 1063 40.29 16.24 -4.17
N PRO A 1064 39.61 17.37 -4.45
CA PRO A 1064 38.46 17.81 -3.66
C PRO A 1064 37.32 16.79 -3.73
N ALA A 1065 36.67 16.55 -2.60
CA ALA A 1065 35.49 15.72 -2.49
C ALA A 1065 34.26 16.47 -3.00
N ARG A 1066 33.38 15.75 -3.69
CA ARG A 1066 32.03 16.17 -4.05
C ARG A 1066 31.05 15.21 -3.41
N VAL A 1067 30.43 15.63 -2.32
CA VAL A 1067 29.46 14.81 -1.61
C VAL A 1067 28.07 15.09 -2.18
N VAL A 1068 27.46 14.07 -2.77
CA VAL A 1068 26.14 14.16 -3.40
C VAL A 1068 25.21 13.16 -2.74
N THR A 1069 24.17 13.65 -2.06
CA THR A 1069 23.17 12.79 -1.40
C THR A 1069 21.91 12.58 -2.24
N ARG A 1070 21.67 13.44 -3.25
CA ARG A 1070 20.55 13.36 -4.18
C ARG A 1070 21.06 13.55 -5.61
N LEU A 1071 20.64 12.71 -6.56
CA LEU A 1071 21.13 12.80 -7.96
C LEU A 1071 20.76 14.12 -8.65
N GLU A 1072 19.70 14.80 -8.22
CA GLU A 1072 19.34 16.15 -8.69
C GLU A 1072 20.49 17.16 -8.50
N ASP A 1073 21.36 16.92 -7.52
CA ASP A 1073 22.57 17.69 -7.29
C ASP A 1073 23.79 17.14 -8.09
N ALA A 1074 23.65 16.10 -8.90
CA ALA A 1074 24.73 15.54 -9.73
C ALA A 1074 25.20 16.53 -10.80
N GLY A 1075 24.34 17.45 -11.23
CA GLY A 1075 24.73 18.58 -12.08
C GLY A 1075 25.76 19.53 -11.43
N THR A 1076 25.97 19.43 -10.10
CA THR A 1076 26.98 20.22 -9.38
C THR A 1076 28.39 19.64 -9.45
N ILE A 1077 28.55 18.40 -9.92
CA ILE A 1077 29.86 17.72 -10.05
C ILE A 1077 30.77 18.53 -10.98
N GLN A 1078 31.97 18.84 -10.49
CA GLN A 1078 33.01 19.48 -11.29
C GLN A 1078 34.05 18.47 -11.76
N ALA A 1079 34.72 18.80 -12.86
CA ALA A 1079 35.77 17.95 -13.40
C ALA A 1079 36.95 17.83 -12.44
N GLY A 1080 37.47 16.62 -12.26
CA GLY A 1080 38.62 16.34 -11.39
C GLY A 1080 38.31 16.18 -9.90
N GLU A 1081 37.03 16.15 -9.50
CA GLU A 1081 36.63 15.89 -8.11
C GLU A 1081 36.58 14.37 -7.80
N ILE A 1082 36.57 14.00 -6.52
CA ILE A 1082 36.25 12.65 -6.04
C ILE A 1082 34.78 12.63 -5.65
N LEU A 1083 33.95 11.85 -6.34
CA LEU A 1083 32.54 11.71 -6.00
C LEU A 1083 32.38 10.83 -4.77
N ILE A 1084 31.69 11.34 -3.75
CA ILE A 1084 31.28 10.60 -2.56
C ILE A 1084 29.74 10.56 -2.53
N VAL A 1085 29.18 9.36 -2.64
CA VAL A 1085 27.73 9.15 -2.77
C VAL A 1085 27.29 7.91 -2.00
N GLN A 1086 26.00 7.79 -1.68
CA GLN A 1086 25.49 6.58 -1.03
C GLN A 1086 25.60 5.35 -1.94
N SER A 1087 25.11 5.45 -3.17
CA SER A 1087 25.18 4.39 -4.20
C SER A 1087 25.20 4.99 -5.60
N THR A 1088 25.68 4.24 -6.58
CA THR A 1088 25.67 4.65 -8.00
C THR A 1088 24.88 3.65 -8.83
N ASP A 1089 23.79 4.11 -9.44
CA ASP A 1089 23.10 3.41 -10.52
C ASP A 1089 23.63 3.84 -11.91
N ILE A 1090 23.00 3.36 -12.98
CA ILE A 1090 23.38 3.73 -14.36
C ILE A 1090 23.07 5.19 -14.71
N GLY A 1091 22.18 5.85 -13.95
CA GLY A 1091 21.92 7.28 -14.05
C GLY A 1091 23.16 8.13 -13.78
N TRP A 1092 24.15 7.60 -13.05
CA TRP A 1092 25.42 8.27 -12.78
C TRP A 1092 26.45 8.12 -13.90
N SER A 1093 26.33 7.09 -14.76
CA SER A 1093 27.31 6.81 -15.82
C SER A 1093 27.69 8.03 -16.67
N PRO A 1094 26.75 8.93 -17.04
CA PRO A 1094 27.07 10.15 -17.78
C PRO A 1094 28.08 11.09 -17.06
N TYR A 1095 28.19 11.02 -15.74
CA TYR A 1095 29.08 11.87 -14.93
C TYR A 1095 30.45 11.25 -14.67
N PHE A 1096 30.63 9.94 -14.87
CA PHE A 1096 31.90 9.25 -14.62
C PHE A 1096 33.10 9.88 -15.36
N PRO A 1097 32.96 10.35 -16.62
CA PRO A 1097 34.05 11.02 -17.32
C PRO A 1097 34.57 12.28 -16.60
N LEU A 1098 33.77 12.93 -15.75
CA LEU A 1098 34.17 14.13 -15.01
C LEU A 1098 34.99 13.79 -13.75
N LEU A 1099 34.93 12.55 -13.26
CA LEU A 1099 35.47 12.18 -11.96
C LEU A 1099 36.97 11.86 -12.04
N SER A 1100 37.68 12.13 -10.95
CA SER A 1100 39.04 11.65 -10.73
C SER A 1100 39.10 10.42 -9.81
N GLY A 1101 38.00 10.13 -9.10
CA GLY A 1101 37.84 8.99 -8.22
C GLY A 1101 36.40 8.83 -7.73
N LEU A 1102 36.05 7.63 -7.23
CA LEU A 1102 34.71 7.28 -6.77
C LEU A 1102 34.73 6.62 -5.38
N VAL A 1103 33.85 7.08 -4.50
CA VAL A 1103 33.58 6.52 -3.18
C VAL A 1103 32.08 6.28 -3.02
N THR A 1104 31.69 5.05 -2.70
CA THR A 1104 30.29 4.73 -2.39
C THR A 1104 30.10 4.09 -1.02
N GLU A 1105 29.01 4.41 -0.33
CA GLU A 1105 28.65 3.76 0.95
C GLU A 1105 28.10 2.35 0.75
N LEU A 1106 27.40 2.12 -0.36
CA LEU A 1106 26.81 0.84 -0.78
C LEU A 1106 27.42 0.38 -2.11
N GLY A 1107 27.46 -0.93 -2.31
CA GLY A 1107 27.98 -1.57 -3.52
C GLY A 1107 29.10 -2.55 -3.20
N GLY A 1108 29.37 -3.46 -4.14
CA GLY A 1108 30.43 -4.47 -4.03
C GLY A 1108 31.29 -4.56 -5.28
N LEU A 1109 32.19 -5.54 -5.35
CA LEU A 1109 33.19 -5.64 -6.41
C LEU A 1109 32.61 -5.69 -7.83
N ILE A 1110 31.44 -6.28 -7.97
CA ILE A 1110 30.73 -6.45 -9.25
C ILE A 1110 29.56 -5.47 -9.42
N SER A 1111 29.44 -4.44 -8.56
CA SER A 1111 28.42 -3.39 -8.70
C SER A 1111 28.60 -2.59 -10.00
N HIS A 1112 27.55 -1.90 -10.43
CA HIS A 1112 27.56 -1.07 -11.63
C HIS A 1112 28.68 -0.02 -11.56
N GLY A 1113 28.70 0.79 -10.50
CA GLY A 1113 29.73 1.80 -10.30
C GLY A 1113 31.14 1.22 -10.23
N ALA A 1114 31.28 0.01 -9.68
CA ALA A 1114 32.54 -0.70 -9.64
C ALA A 1114 33.04 -1.13 -11.02
N VAL A 1115 32.15 -1.65 -11.86
CA VAL A 1115 32.47 -2.06 -13.23
C VAL A 1115 32.85 -0.82 -14.06
N VAL A 1116 32.03 0.23 -14.05
CA VAL A 1116 32.29 1.44 -14.85
C VAL A 1116 33.57 2.14 -14.39
N ALA A 1117 33.82 2.25 -13.07
CA ALA A 1117 35.06 2.87 -12.57
C ALA A 1117 36.32 2.12 -13.04
N ARG A 1118 36.28 0.78 -13.11
CA ARG A 1118 37.39 -0.02 -13.63
C ARG A 1118 37.64 0.21 -15.12
N GLU A 1119 36.57 0.25 -15.92
CA GLU A 1119 36.66 0.46 -17.37
C GLU A 1119 37.23 1.85 -17.73
N TYR A 1120 37.03 2.84 -16.86
CA TYR A 1120 37.60 4.19 -17.02
C TYR A 1120 38.95 4.38 -16.33
N GLY A 1121 39.41 3.40 -15.54
CA GLY A 1121 40.65 3.51 -14.76
C GLY A 1121 40.56 4.50 -13.59
N LEU A 1122 39.36 4.76 -13.08
CA LEU A 1122 39.12 5.63 -11.92
C LEU A 1122 39.44 4.86 -10.63
N PRO A 1123 40.30 5.38 -9.74
CA PRO A 1123 40.45 4.84 -8.40
C PRO A 1123 39.09 4.77 -7.70
N CYS A 1124 38.72 3.60 -7.18
CA CYS A 1124 37.38 3.37 -6.62
C CYS A 1124 37.40 2.51 -5.36
N VAL A 1125 36.69 2.98 -4.33
CA VAL A 1125 36.45 2.26 -3.08
C VAL A 1125 34.95 2.26 -2.78
N VAL A 1126 34.36 1.09 -2.59
CA VAL A 1126 32.92 0.94 -2.29
C VAL A 1126 32.73 0.39 -0.87
N SER A 1127 31.49 0.32 -0.40
CA SER A 1127 31.17 -0.13 0.97
C SER A 1127 31.82 0.74 2.07
N VAL A 1128 32.07 2.03 1.81
CA VAL A 1128 32.68 2.96 2.78
C VAL A 1128 31.61 3.51 3.70
N LYS A 1129 31.37 2.83 4.83
CA LYS A 1129 30.29 3.17 5.76
C LYS A 1129 30.39 4.64 6.24
N HIS A 1130 29.28 5.36 6.17
CA HIS A 1130 29.11 6.75 6.61
C HIS A 1130 29.92 7.80 5.82
N ALA A 1131 30.44 7.49 4.63
CA ALA A 1131 31.22 8.44 3.84
C ALA A 1131 30.47 9.76 3.55
N THR A 1132 29.18 9.70 3.21
CA THR A 1132 28.37 10.89 2.91
C THR A 1132 28.06 11.76 4.12
N ALA A 1133 28.14 11.19 5.33
CA ALA A 1133 27.94 11.92 6.58
C ALA A 1133 29.26 12.49 7.15
N MET A 1134 30.39 11.85 6.85
CA MET A 1134 31.69 12.18 7.44
C MET A 1134 32.55 13.12 6.57
N PHE A 1135 32.33 13.13 5.25
CA PHE A 1135 32.98 14.06 4.32
C PHE A 1135 32.02 15.20 3.96
N GLN A 1136 32.58 16.37 3.63
CA GLN A 1136 31.85 17.50 3.09
C GLN A 1136 32.39 17.88 1.70
N THR A 1137 31.51 18.42 0.86
CA THR A 1137 31.92 18.94 -0.45
C THR A 1137 32.99 20.02 -0.28
N GLY A 1138 34.09 19.88 -1.01
CA GLY A 1138 35.29 20.74 -0.93
C GLY A 1138 36.42 20.20 -0.06
N ASP A 1139 36.18 19.16 0.74
CA ASP A 1139 37.24 18.51 1.53
C ASP A 1139 38.35 17.95 0.62
N LEU A 1140 39.62 18.18 0.93
CA LEU A 1140 40.71 17.54 0.21
C LEU A 1140 40.83 16.08 0.64
N VAL A 1141 40.69 15.14 -0.30
CA VAL A 1141 40.63 13.70 0.00
C VAL A 1141 41.72 12.93 -0.76
N LEU A 1142 42.44 12.08 -0.03
CA LEU A 1142 43.29 11.03 -0.59
C LEU A 1142 42.47 9.74 -0.70
N LEU A 1143 42.20 9.32 -1.93
CA LEU A 1143 41.54 8.05 -2.24
C LEU A 1143 42.58 7.04 -2.70
N ASN A 1144 42.69 5.92 -1.97
CA ASN A 1144 43.53 4.79 -2.35
C ASN A 1144 42.66 3.58 -2.71
N GLY A 1145 42.42 3.40 -4.02
CA GLY A 1145 41.63 2.30 -4.57
C GLY A 1145 42.32 0.93 -4.48
N THR A 1146 43.62 0.88 -4.20
CA THR A 1146 44.39 -0.37 -4.02
C THR A 1146 44.28 -0.90 -2.59
N GLU A 1147 44.39 -0.02 -1.59
CA GLU A 1147 44.29 -0.39 -0.18
C GLU A 1147 42.85 -0.37 0.35
N GLY A 1148 41.93 0.24 -0.40
CA GLY A 1148 40.53 0.38 0.01
C GLY A 1148 40.34 1.43 1.10
N SER A 1149 41.03 2.57 1.00
CA SER A 1149 40.98 3.63 2.03
C SER A 1149 40.69 5.02 1.47
N VAL A 1150 39.97 5.83 2.25
CA VAL A 1150 39.61 7.22 1.95
C VAL A 1150 40.02 8.07 3.14
N ARG A 1151 40.93 9.02 2.94
CA ARG A 1151 41.48 9.88 4.01
C ARG A 1151 41.21 11.35 3.74
N LYS A 1152 40.71 12.07 4.74
CA LYS A 1152 40.64 13.53 4.72
C LYS A 1152 42.03 14.11 4.99
N LEU A 1153 42.50 15.01 4.14
CA LEU A 1153 43.79 15.69 4.29
C LEU A 1153 43.60 17.09 4.89
N ASN A 1154 44.49 17.51 5.78
CA ASN A 1154 44.49 18.89 6.27
C ASN A 1154 45.11 19.83 5.23
N PRO A 1155 44.53 21.02 5.00
CA PRO A 1155 45.10 22.02 4.10
C PRO A 1155 46.51 22.50 4.50
N ASN A 1156 46.91 22.29 5.76
CA ASN A 1156 48.16 22.82 6.33
C ASN A 1156 49.36 21.85 6.30
N ASN A 1157 49.22 20.64 5.73
CA ASN A 1157 50.31 19.66 5.59
C ASN A 1157 50.64 19.41 4.11
N GLN A 1158 51.01 20.46 3.37
CA GLN A 1158 51.67 20.32 2.06
C GLN A 1158 53.19 20.34 2.21
#